data_AF-A0A4Z1H5S0-F1
#
_entry.id   AF-A0A4Z1H5S0-F1
#
_cell.length_a   1.000
_cell.length_b   1.000
_cell.length_c   1.000
_cell.angle_alpha   90.00
_cell.angle_beta   90.00
_cell.angle_gamma   90.00
#
_symmetry.space_group_name_H-M   'P 1'
#
loop_
_entity.id
_entity.type
_entity.pdbx_description
1 polymer ?
#
loop_
_entity_poly.entity_id
_entity_poly.type
_entity_poly.pdbx_seq_one_letter_code
_entity_poly.pdbx_strand_id
1 'polypeptide(L)'
;MALPAITCAENIALLSLLHRVPVPPSLNPISNLSVRHKRYTLSFERERSLASVLAFLSSISDNPNHITAVCVEEDHETMSLNVLLAINKDRQNDNSQIQEELKQGFERIFAGLAQVSDDGNPDVEDRVFVMIVTMCSARILCRLRLAANSRKSSKQPFKTVLKEAVLSLGYLEHTGLSTVASRFVEKARKVMRLIDLWTKYQTLTRLGELVEGVYHLRQVGDLQAVLNIISNRVMDPSSRKNLLNIIKKVARYREAARFLYRTAKRFTLVRQMKTVLINLPKEAFRKSAFDKYDSRLSLKISQIHAPNGRAWHLENICRLLKTDIFEASSSFVQQTRRTSNEGKIHAEIQLLFHFETRISKLLPRVICSSKDACFLCNAFILMHGKMYTPRYHGRLYPGWRLPECLSVDLQSRFNQILEDHIRNSLLTLISRRQKTVYPDPNESTLLTLPISTSTVRSIAQPEPNIEDQNEMIQPLLSNHTVKESDNMMLDSRPSPKLFDHLISNESSAESSFANAKKEVEAQPSNNSLSQLASSILSTEELLSNVVFGNNWGLAQGQMLSESIRSNSTSSLYNAGSLEVQIGYSIGTSLITPERGSKELLFNIEWLTTDEGERLRGQQAVSIIDAESLEGETFHPLDDLNCLYIAARKYILRITFLHPRIPQLSKD
;
A
#
# COMPACT_ATOMS: atom_id res chain seq x y z
N MET A 1 33.01 2.58 17.83
CA MET A 1 31.56 2.78 17.67
C MET A 1 31.26 2.69 16.19
N ALA A 2 30.26 1.92 15.77
CA ALA A 2 29.94 1.77 14.34
C ALA A 2 29.40 3.08 13.75
N LEU A 3 29.65 3.31 12.46
CA LEU A 3 29.01 4.42 11.74
C LEU A 3 27.48 4.23 11.76
N PRO A 4 26.67 5.29 11.94
CA PRO A 4 25.21 5.15 12.02
C PRO A 4 24.58 4.41 10.84
N ALA A 5 25.13 4.54 9.63
CA ALA A 5 24.70 3.81 8.44
C ALA A 5 24.94 2.29 8.54
N ILE A 6 26.06 1.87 9.15
CA ILE A 6 26.36 0.46 9.41
C ILE A 6 25.39 -0.08 10.47
N THR A 7 25.17 0.66 11.55
CA THR A 7 24.18 0.31 12.58
C THR A 7 22.78 0.14 11.99
N CYS A 8 22.40 0.99 11.03
CA CYS A 8 21.12 0.87 10.32
C CYS A 8 21.04 -0.42 9.51
N ALA A 9 22.12 -0.80 8.81
CA ALA A 9 22.18 -2.05 8.06
C ALA A 9 22.08 -3.28 8.99
N GLU A 10 22.76 -3.26 10.14
CA GLU A 10 22.67 -4.32 11.16
C GLU A 10 21.25 -4.43 11.73
N ASN A 11 20.60 -3.29 12.04
CA ASN A 11 19.23 -3.25 12.53
C ASN A 11 18.24 -3.85 11.50
N ILE A 12 18.39 -3.50 10.22
CA ILE A 12 17.58 -4.06 9.14
C ILE A 12 17.82 -5.56 8.98
N ALA A 13 19.08 -6.01 9.05
CA ALA A 13 19.42 -7.43 8.96
C ALA A 13 18.82 -8.23 10.12
N LEU A 14 18.92 -7.74 11.36
CA LEU A 14 18.32 -8.39 12.52
C LEU A 14 16.79 -8.42 12.43
N LEU A 15 16.15 -7.31 12.03
CA LEU A 15 14.71 -7.28 11.77
C LEU A 15 14.30 -8.28 10.68
N SER A 16 15.10 -8.45 9.64
CA SER A 16 14.79 -9.39 8.55
C SER A 16 14.84 -10.86 8.99
N LEU A 17 15.71 -11.18 9.95
CA LEU A 17 15.77 -12.49 10.59
C LEU A 17 14.50 -12.75 11.43
N LEU A 18 14.08 -11.72 12.17
CA LEU A 18 12.89 -11.77 13.03
C LEU A 18 11.58 -11.75 12.24
N HIS A 19 11.48 -11.00 11.15
CA HIS A 19 10.24 -10.74 10.43
C HIS A 19 10.44 -10.48 8.94
N ARG A 20 9.53 -11.04 8.14
CA ARG A 20 9.32 -10.58 6.75
C ARG A 20 8.38 -9.37 6.70
N VAL A 21 7.37 -9.38 7.55
CA VAL A 21 6.38 -8.33 7.74
C VAL A 21 6.39 -7.99 9.22
N PRO A 22 7.09 -6.93 9.66
CA PRO A 22 7.12 -6.57 11.09
C PRO A 22 5.77 -6.14 11.65
N VAL A 23 4.92 -5.51 10.82
CA VAL A 23 3.63 -4.96 11.22
C VAL A 23 2.60 -5.19 10.11
N PRO A 24 1.30 -5.38 10.43
CA PRO A 24 0.27 -5.53 9.41
C PRO A 24 0.07 -4.22 8.62
N PRO A 25 -0.50 -4.28 7.40
CA PRO A 25 -0.89 -3.10 6.64
C PRO A 25 -1.87 -2.21 7.41
N SER A 26 -1.59 -0.91 7.50
CA SER A 26 -2.47 0.03 8.18
C SER A 26 -2.43 1.42 7.55
N LEU A 27 -3.46 2.22 7.85
CA LEU A 27 -3.50 3.65 7.59
C LEU A 27 -2.74 4.39 8.69
N ASN A 28 -2.03 5.46 8.33
CA ASN A 28 -1.46 6.35 9.33
C ASN A 28 -2.53 7.34 9.84
N PRO A 29 -2.54 7.66 11.14
CA PRO A 29 -3.42 8.68 11.68
C PRO A 29 -2.96 10.08 11.22
N ILE A 30 -3.93 10.97 10.94
CA ILE A 30 -3.66 12.35 10.51
C ILE A 30 -3.20 13.22 11.70
N SER A 31 -3.53 12.83 12.93
CA SER A 31 -3.32 13.58 14.18
C SER A 31 -1.86 13.97 14.48
N ASN A 32 -0.88 13.36 13.82
CA ASN A 32 0.53 13.55 14.13
C ASN A 32 1.19 14.71 13.37
N LEU A 33 0.45 15.44 12.52
CA LEU A 33 0.98 16.57 11.79
C LEU A 33 0.58 17.90 12.46
N SER A 34 1.58 18.70 12.82
CA SER A 34 1.41 20.13 13.11
C SER A 34 1.10 20.90 11.81
N VAL A 35 -0.06 20.63 11.20
CA VAL A 35 -0.45 21.26 9.93
C VAL A 35 -0.79 22.73 10.18
N ARG A 36 0.09 23.64 9.76
CA ARG A 36 -0.23 25.07 9.69
C ARG A 36 -1.12 25.32 8.47
N HIS A 37 -2.43 25.14 8.64
CA HIS A 37 -3.43 25.22 7.57
C HIS A 37 -3.46 26.58 6.84
N LYS A 38 -3.19 27.69 7.54
CA LYS A 38 -3.41 29.06 7.05
C LYS A 38 -2.51 29.51 5.88
N ARG A 39 -1.49 28.75 5.49
CA ARG A 39 -0.53 29.13 4.44
C ARG A 39 -0.69 28.38 3.11
N TYR A 40 -1.56 27.38 3.04
CA TYR A 40 -1.73 26.55 1.83
C TYR A 40 -3.03 26.89 1.14
N THR A 41 -3.00 26.94 -0.19
CA THR A 41 -4.19 27.12 -1.03
C THR A 41 -5.00 25.82 -1.09
N LEU A 42 -4.32 24.67 -1.19
CA LEU A 42 -4.95 23.37 -1.14
C LEU A 42 -5.19 22.99 0.33
N SER A 43 -6.38 22.48 0.63
CA SER A 43 -6.59 21.78 1.91
C SER A 43 -5.69 20.54 1.96
N PHE A 44 -5.35 20.10 3.18
CA PHE A 44 -4.55 18.89 3.38
C PHE A 44 -5.15 17.69 2.64
N GLU A 45 -6.47 17.49 2.75
CA GLU A 45 -7.18 16.42 2.07
C GLU A 45 -7.12 16.51 0.55
N ARG A 46 -7.12 17.74 0.01
CA ARG A 46 -6.99 17.96 -1.43
C ARG A 46 -5.58 17.65 -1.92
N GLU A 47 -4.56 18.10 -1.21
CA GLU A 47 -3.15 17.76 -1.49
C GLU A 47 -2.94 16.24 -1.40
N ARG A 48 -3.44 15.59 -0.34
CA ARG A 48 -3.39 14.14 -0.15
C ARG A 48 -4.00 13.40 -1.34
N SER A 49 -5.19 13.80 -1.76
CA SER A 49 -5.91 13.18 -2.88
C SER A 49 -5.18 13.39 -4.20
N LEU A 50 -4.66 14.60 -4.45
CA LEU A 50 -3.92 14.93 -5.66
C LEU A 50 -2.61 14.16 -5.75
N ALA A 51 -1.80 14.19 -4.68
CA ALA A 51 -0.56 13.42 -4.59
C ALA A 51 -0.82 11.92 -4.77
N SER A 52 -1.90 11.38 -4.19
CA SER A 52 -2.26 9.96 -4.34
C SER A 52 -2.61 9.61 -5.78
N VAL A 53 -3.42 10.44 -6.46
CA VAL A 53 -3.79 10.22 -7.88
C VAL A 53 -2.56 10.28 -8.78
N LEU A 54 -1.68 11.27 -8.58
CA LEU A 54 -0.44 11.40 -9.34
C LEU A 54 0.53 10.23 -9.05
N ALA A 55 0.64 9.80 -7.80
CA ALA A 55 1.43 8.62 -7.44
C ALA A 55 0.88 7.33 -8.08
N PHE A 56 -0.44 7.16 -8.17
CA PHE A 56 -1.05 6.05 -8.89
C PHE A 56 -0.71 6.07 -10.40
N LEU A 57 -0.77 7.24 -11.04
CA LEU A 57 -0.49 7.42 -12.46
C LEU A 57 1.00 7.27 -12.79
N SER A 58 1.91 7.56 -11.86
CA SER A 58 3.35 7.35 -12.06
C SER A 58 3.77 5.87 -12.07
N SER A 59 2.85 4.93 -11.78
CA SER A 59 3.10 3.49 -11.88
C SER A 59 3.00 3.00 -13.33
N ILE A 60 3.91 3.38 -14.23
CA ILE A 60 3.85 2.97 -15.65
C ILE A 60 4.39 1.56 -15.92
N SER A 61 5.11 0.98 -14.97
CA SER A 61 5.71 -0.35 -15.05
C SER A 61 5.27 -1.24 -13.88
N ASP A 62 5.32 -2.56 -14.05
CA ASP A 62 5.14 -3.54 -12.98
C ASP A 62 6.45 -4.01 -12.34
N ASN A 63 7.59 -3.54 -12.84
CA ASN A 63 8.90 -3.84 -12.29
C ASN A 63 9.01 -3.29 -10.85
N PRO A 64 9.35 -4.13 -9.85
CA PRO A 64 9.53 -3.69 -8.47
C PRO A 64 10.68 -2.69 -8.26
N ASN A 65 11.55 -2.49 -9.24
CA ASN A 65 12.59 -1.46 -9.20
C ASN A 65 12.10 -0.08 -9.66
N HIS A 66 10.92 0.00 -10.28
CA HIS A 66 10.36 1.25 -10.81
C HIS A 66 9.27 1.82 -9.89
N ILE A 67 9.40 1.63 -8.57
CA ILE A 67 8.47 2.24 -7.61
C ILE A 67 8.80 3.72 -7.48
N THR A 68 7.76 4.51 -7.60
CA THR A 68 7.78 5.97 -7.63
C THR A 68 7.11 6.55 -6.40
N ALA A 69 7.51 7.75 -6.03
CA ALA A 69 6.85 8.58 -5.02
C ALA A 69 6.65 9.99 -5.55
N VAL A 70 5.57 10.62 -5.11
CA VAL A 70 5.13 11.97 -5.51
C VAL A 70 4.76 12.79 -4.27
N CYS A 71 5.17 14.06 -4.28
CA CYS A 71 4.58 15.10 -3.46
C CYS A 71 4.26 16.34 -4.30
N VAL A 72 3.44 17.24 -3.78
CA VAL A 72 3.02 18.47 -4.47
C VAL A 72 3.45 19.66 -3.62
N GLU A 73 4.29 20.53 -4.17
CA GLU A 73 4.75 21.77 -3.55
C GLU A 73 4.01 22.95 -4.20
N GLU A 74 3.38 23.80 -3.39
CA GLU A 74 2.82 25.07 -3.87
C GLU A 74 3.93 26.10 -4.04
N ASP A 75 4.07 26.63 -5.26
CA ASP A 75 4.94 27.76 -5.54
C ASP A 75 4.09 29.02 -5.67
N HIS A 76 4.08 29.82 -4.61
CA HIS A 76 3.35 31.09 -4.56
C HIS A 76 3.99 32.19 -5.41
N GLU A 77 5.28 32.08 -5.76
CA GLU A 77 5.95 33.09 -6.59
C GLU A 77 5.50 32.96 -8.04
N THR A 78 5.36 31.72 -8.52
CA THR A 78 4.90 31.44 -9.89
C THR A 78 3.42 31.07 -9.99
N MET A 79 2.70 31.06 -8.87
CA MET A 79 1.30 30.60 -8.76
C MET A 79 1.10 29.24 -9.44
N SER A 80 1.99 28.30 -9.14
CA SER A 80 2.07 27.00 -9.80
C SER A 80 2.19 25.85 -8.79
N LEU A 81 1.96 24.63 -9.26
CA LEU A 81 2.18 23.42 -8.44
C LEU A 81 3.33 22.62 -9.01
N ASN A 82 4.38 22.47 -8.22
CA ASN A 82 5.47 21.57 -8.53
C ASN A 82 5.08 20.16 -8.10
N VAL A 83 5.02 19.24 -9.06
CA VAL A 83 4.82 17.82 -8.84
C VAL A 83 6.20 17.16 -8.79
N LEU A 84 6.70 16.96 -7.58
CA LEU A 84 8.02 16.37 -7.36
C LEU A 84 7.93 14.86 -7.50
N LEU A 85 8.76 14.27 -8.36
CA LEU A 85 8.75 12.85 -8.69
C LEU A 85 10.10 12.21 -8.44
N ALA A 86 10.12 11.17 -7.62
CA ALA A 86 11.26 10.29 -7.39
C ALA A 86 10.94 8.85 -7.78
N ILE A 87 11.99 8.05 -8.04
CA ILE A 87 11.93 6.62 -8.35
C ILE A 87 13.02 5.90 -7.57
N ASN A 88 12.81 4.66 -7.13
CA ASN A 88 13.84 3.89 -6.40
C ASN A 88 15.18 3.84 -7.18
N LYS A 89 16.30 4.09 -6.49
CA LYS A 89 17.65 4.12 -7.09
C LYS A 89 18.69 3.46 -6.19
N ASP A 90 19.58 2.65 -6.76
CA ASP A 90 20.84 2.25 -6.11
C ASP A 90 21.95 3.27 -6.43
N ARG A 91 22.01 3.71 -7.68
CA ARG A 91 22.94 4.71 -8.21
C ARG A 91 22.19 5.92 -8.78
N GLN A 92 22.89 7.05 -8.89
CA GLN A 92 22.30 8.32 -9.32
C GLN A 92 21.55 8.24 -10.67
N ASN A 93 22.12 7.50 -11.64
CA ASN A 93 21.59 7.43 -13.01
C ASN A 93 20.63 6.25 -13.23
N ASP A 94 20.34 5.46 -12.19
CA ASP A 94 19.39 4.35 -12.31
C ASP A 94 18.01 4.89 -12.68
N ASN A 95 17.33 4.21 -13.60
CA ASN A 95 15.96 4.52 -14.02
C ASN A 95 15.76 5.94 -14.59
N SER A 96 16.82 6.67 -14.97
CA SER A 96 16.70 8.03 -15.50
C SER A 96 15.82 8.12 -16.75
N GLN A 97 15.90 7.14 -17.65
CA GLN A 97 15.04 7.08 -18.84
C GLN A 97 13.56 7.01 -18.46
N ILE A 98 13.21 6.14 -17.51
CA ILE A 98 11.82 5.97 -17.04
C ILE A 98 11.35 7.24 -16.35
N GLN A 99 12.22 7.90 -15.60
CA GLN A 99 11.91 9.16 -14.93
C GLN A 99 11.61 10.28 -15.95
N GLU A 100 12.32 10.32 -17.07
CA GLU A 100 12.05 11.25 -18.17
C GLU A 100 10.78 10.91 -18.95
N GLU A 101 10.51 9.62 -19.22
CA GLU A 101 9.24 9.16 -19.81
C GLU A 101 8.04 9.57 -18.95
N LEU A 102 8.17 9.44 -17.62
CA LEU A 102 7.16 9.89 -16.66
C LEU A 102 6.97 11.40 -16.70
N LYS A 103 8.05 12.18 -16.77
CA LYS A 103 8.00 13.64 -16.90
C LYS A 103 7.22 14.05 -18.14
N GLN A 104 7.58 13.51 -19.31
CA GLN A 104 6.90 13.79 -20.57
C GLN A 104 5.43 13.33 -20.56
N GLY A 105 5.11 12.23 -19.88
CA GLY A 105 3.74 11.76 -19.68
C GLY A 105 2.91 12.74 -18.86
N PHE A 106 3.44 13.18 -17.71
CA PHE A 106 2.76 14.15 -16.85
C PHE A 106 2.63 15.52 -17.49
N GLU A 107 3.67 16.03 -18.15
CA GLU A 107 3.63 17.34 -18.81
C GLU A 107 2.57 17.39 -19.91
N ARG A 108 2.35 16.30 -20.65
CA ARG A 108 1.23 16.19 -21.60
C ARG A 108 -0.13 16.28 -20.88
N ILE A 109 -0.30 15.55 -19.78
CA ILE A 109 -1.53 15.61 -18.96
C ILE A 109 -1.75 17.03 -18.44
N PHE A 110 -0.71 17.69 -17.94
CA PHE A 110 -0.78 19.04 -17.37
C PHE A 110 -1.08 20.09 -18.44
N ALA A 111 -0.51 19.97 -19.64
CA ALA A 111 -0.85 20.81 -20.79
C ALA A 111 -2.33 20.66 -21.20
N GLY A 112 -2.91 19.47 -21.05
CA GLY A 112 -4.34 19.25 -21.21
C GLY A 112 -5.18 19.96 -20.13
N LEU A 113 -4.75 19.87 -18.87
CA LEU A 113 -5.43 20.54 -17.73
C LEU A 113 -5.31 22.07 -17.75
N ALA A 114 -4.24 22.60 -18.35
CA ALA A 114 -4.06 24.04 -18.52
C ALA A 114 -5.15 24.69 -19.42
N GLN A 115 -5.79 23.91 -20.29
CA GLN A 115 -6.87 24.36 -21.18
C GLN A 115 -8.25 24.39 -20.50
N VAL A 116 -8.34 24.03 -19.21
CA VAL A 116 -9.61 24.05 -18.49
C VAL A 116 -10.07 25.49 -18.25
N SER A 117 -11.23 25.83 -18.80
CA SER A 117 -11.97 27.07 -18.52
C SER A 117 -13.02 26.87 -17.42
N ASP A 118 -13.51 27.99 -16.87
CA ASP A 118 -14.49 27.98 -15.78
C ASP A 118 -15.86 27.43 -16.25
N ASP A 119 -16.23 27.74 -17.50
CA ASP A 119 -17.48 27.30 -18.14
C ASP A 119 -17.54 25.78 -18.36
N GLY A 120 -16.38 25.10 -18.33
CA GLY A 120 -16.27 23.64 -18.41
C GLY A 120 -16.53 23.07 -19.80
N ASN A 121 -15.49 22.56 -20.44
CA ASN A 121 -15.63 21.77 -21.66
C ASN A 121 -15.43 20.26 -21.34
N PRO A 122 -16.45 19.40 -21.51
CA PRO A 122 -16.33 17.95 -21.34
C PRO A 122 -15.22 17.32 -22.20
N ASP A 123 -14.93 17.89 -23.36
CA ASP A 123 -13.87 17.40 -24.27
C ASP A 123 -12.49 17.41 -23.60
N VAL A 124 -12.27 18.30 -22.63
CA VAL A 124 -11.00 18.38 -21.89
C VAL A 124 -10.84 17.19 -20.95
N GLU A 125 -11.92 16.74 -20.28
CA GLU A 125 -11.91 15.53 -19.44
C GLU A 125 -11.52 14.30 -20.28
N ASP A 126 -12.09 14.17 -21.48
CA ASP A 126 -11.81 13.07 -22.40
C ASP A 126 -10.40 13.14 -22.98
N ARG A 127 -9.89 14.33 -23.33
CA ARG A 127 -8.49 14.51 -23.75
C ARG A 127 -7.51 14.10 -22.64
N VAL A 128 -7.75 14.55 -21.40
CA VAL A 128 -6.93 14.17 -20.23
C VAL A 128 -6.97 12.66 -20.01
N PHE A 129 -8.14 12.03 -20.17
CA PHE A 129 -8.27 10.58 -20.10
C PHE A 129 -7.43 9.85 -21.16
N VAL A 130 -7.45 10.30 -22.42
CA VAL A 130 -6.63 9.73 -23.50
C VAL A 130 -5.13 9.87 -23.19
N MET A 131 -4.70 11.02 -22.66
CA MET A 131 -3.30 11.24 -22.25
C MET A 131 -2.88 10.29 -21.11
N ILE A 132 -3.76 10.07 -20.13
CA ILE A 132 -3.54 9.10 -19.04
C ILE A 132 -3.42 7.67 -19.58
N VAL A 133 -4.33 7.25 -20.45
CA VAL A 133 -4.30 5.89 -21.06
C VAL A 133 -3.01 5.71 -21.87
N THR A 134 -2.57 6.74 -22.59
CA THR A 134 -1.32 6.72 -23.35
C THR A 134 -0.11 6.50 -22.43
N MET A 135 0.01 7.31 -21.38
CA MET A 135 1.11 7.22 -20.41
C MET A 135 1.11 5.88 -19.65
N CYS A 136 -0.07 5.37 -19.29
CA CYS A 136 -0.20 4.19 -18.43
C CYS A 136 -0.45 2.88 -19.19
N SER A 137 -0.35 2.89 -20.53
CA SER A 137 -0.76 1.78 -21.40
C SER A 137 -0.14 0.45 -20.99
N ALA A 138 1.19 0.39 -20.83
CA ALA A 138 1.91 -0.81 -20.40
C ALA A 138 1.37 -1.37 -19.07
N ARG A 139 1.18 -0.49 -18.07
CA ARG A 139 0.62 -0.88 -16.76
C ARG A 139 -0.81 -1.38 -16.87
N ILE A 140 -1.65 -0.74 -17.67
CA ILE A 140 -3.05 -1.14 -17.89
C ILE A 140 -3.08 -2.56 -18.47
N LEU A 141 -2.27 -2.83 -19.49
CA LEU A 141 -2.17 -4.15 -20.14
C LEU A 141 -1.68 -5.23 -19.16
N CYS A 142 -0.67 -4.93 -18.34
CA CYS A 142 -0.22 -5.85 -17.29
C CYS A 142 -1.33 -6.14 -16.26
N ARG A 143 -2.14 -5.14 -15.88
CA ARG A 143 -3.27 -5.31 -14.94
C ARG A 143 -4.38 -6.17 -15.52
N LEU A 144 -4.68 -5.98 -16.81
CA LEU A 144 -5.66 -6.79 -17.55
C LEU A 144 -5.11 -8.17 -17.94
N ARG A 145 -3.80 -8.40 -17.77
CA ARG A 145 -3.08 -9.63 -18.16
C ARG A 145 -3.18 -9.89 -19.66
N LEU A 146 -3.10 -8.82 -20.43
CA LEU A 146 -3.03 -8.82 -21.90
C LEU A 146 -1.58 -8.68 -22.39
N ALA A 147 -0.65 -8.34 -21.49
CA ALA A 147 0.78 -8.35 -21.71
C ALA A 147 1.48 -9.17 -20.62
N ALA A 148 2.68 -9.67 -20.92
CA ALA A 148 3.51 -10.40 -19.96
C ALA A 148 3.86 -9.51 -18.76
N ASN A 149 3.85 -10.09 -17.56
CA ASN A 149 4.32 -9.41 -16.35
C ASN A 149 5.82 -9.68 -16.14
N SER A 150 6.50 -8.74 -15.49
CA SER A 150 7.92 -8.82 -15.10
C SER A 150 8.27 -10.05 -14.27
N ARG A 151 7.28 -10.62 -13.56
CA ARG A 151 7.47 -11.77 -12.66
C ARG A 151 7.17 -13.13 -13.32
N LYS A 152 6.87 -13.16 -14.63
CA LYS A 152 6.44 -14.35 -15.40
C LYS A 152 5.38 -15.23 -14.70
N SER A 153 4.55 -14.66 -13.81
CA SER A 153 3.60 -15.45 -13.01
C SER A 153 2.40 -15.87 -13.85
N SER A 154 2.03 -17.16 -13.79
CA SER A 154 0.92 -17.82 -14.52
C SER A 154 -0.47 -17.46 -13.98
N LYS A 155 -0.77 -16.16 -13.84
CA LYS A 155 -2.10 -15.73 -13.38
C LYS A 155 -3.11 -15.74 -14.53
N GLN A 156 -4.33 -16.21 -14.27
CA GLN A 156 -5.39 -16.33 -15.29
C GLN A 156 -5.73 -14.99 -15.97
N PRO A 157 -5.93 -14.91 -17.29
CA PRO A 157 -6.30 -13.67 -17.97
C PRO A 157 -7.59 -13.04 -17.42
N PHE A 158 -7.70 -11.70 -17.43
CA PHE A 158 -8.88 -10.99 -16.94
C PHE A 158 -10.18 -11.47 -17.62
N LYS A 159 -10.12 -11.73 -18.93
CA LYS A 159 -11.25 -12.25 -19.71
C LYS A 159 -11.75 -13.59 -19.18
N THR A 160 -10.85 -14.48 -18.77
CA THR A 160 -11.19 -15.83 -18.29
C THR A 160 -11.94 -15.74 -16.97
N VAL A 161 -11.39 -15.02 -15.99
CA VAL A 161 -12.02 -14.84 -14.67
C VAL A 161 -13.36 -14.10 -14.80
N LEU A 162 -13.46 -13.13 -15.71
CA LEU A 162 -14.71 -12.42 -15.98
C LEU A 162 -15.76 -13.34 -16.61
N LYS A 163 -15.36 -14.23 -17.54
CA LYS A 163 -16.25 -15.22 -18.16
C LYS A 163 -16.79 -16.21 -17.12
N GLU A 164 -15.94 -16.69 -16.22
CA GLU A 164 -16.33 -17.59 -15.12
C GLU A 164 -17.39 -16.95 -14.23
N ALA A 165 -17.21 -15.69 -13.83
CA ALA A 165 -18.20 -14.95 -13.05
C ALA A 165 -19.52 -14.76 -13.81
N VAL A 166 -19.47 -14.45 -15.11
CA VAL A 166 -20.67 -14.30 -15.95
C VAL A 166 -21.43 -15.61 -16.08
N LEU A 167 -20.74 -16.73 -16.30
CA LEU A 167 -21.38 -18.05 -16.37
C LEU A 167 -22.02 -18.40 -15.03
N SER A 168 -21.29 -18.22 -13.92
CA SER A 168 -21.75 -18.53 -12.57
C SER A 168 -23.01 -17.74 -12.18
N LEU A 169 -23.07 -16.45 -12.52
CA LEU A 169 -24.23 -15.60 -12.26
C LEU A 169 -25.38 -15.87 -13.25
N GLY A 170 -25.08 -16.28 -14.48
CA GLY A 170 -26.09 -16.64 -15.49
C GLY A 170 -26.89 -17.87 -15.11
N TYR A 171 -26.27 -18.90 -14.51
CA TYR A 171 -27.00 -20.07 -14.00
C TYR A 171 -28.00 -19.71 -12.88
N LEU A 172 -27.73 -18.65 -12.12
CA LEU A 172 -28.59 -18.15 -11.03
C LEU A 172 -29.71 -17.22 -11.54
N GLU A 173 -29.68 -16.76 -12.80
CA GLU A 173 -30.79 -15.99 -13.40
C GLU A 173 -32.09 -16.81 -13.50
N HIS A 174 -31.97 -18.13 -13.66
CA HIS A 174 -33.12 -19.05 -13.68
C HIS A 174 -33.83 -19.19 -12.32
N THR A 175 -33.21 -18.71 -11.24
CA THR A 175 -33.75 -18.75 -9.87
C THR A 175 -34.24 -17.39 -9.34
N GLY A 176 -34.28 -16.34 -10.18
CA GLY A 176 -34.78 -15.00 -9.81
C GLY A 176 -33.70 -14.07 -9.25
N LEU A 177 -32.74 -13.68 -10.10
CA LEU A 177 -31.59 -12.87 -9.70
C LEU A 177 -31.96 -11.40 -9.35
N SER A 178 -31.22 -10.79 -8.42
CA SER A 178 -31.25 -9.35 -8.14
C SER A 178 -30.90 -8.52 -9.40
N THR A 179 -31.64 -7.42 -9.63
CA THR A 179 -31.45 -6.49 -10.77
C THR A 179 -30.02 -6.01 -10.95
N VAL A 180 -29.25 -5.94 -9.86
CA VAL A 180 -27.84 -5.52 -9.85
C VAL A 180 -26.94 -6.55 -10.53
N ALA A 181 -27.18 -7.84 -10.33
CA ALA A 181 -26.33 -8.90 -10.88
C ALA A 181 -26.62 -9.14 -12.38
N SER A 182 -27.86 -8.98 -12.85
CA SER A 182 -28.14 -8.95 -14.31
C SER A 182 -27.47 -7.77 -15.00
N ARG A 183 -27.48 -6.57 -14.38
CA ARG A 183 -26.71 -5.42 -14.89
C ARG A 183 -25.20 -5.71 -14.92
N PHE A 184 -24.67 -6.43 -13.93
CA PHE A 184 -23.26 -6.84 -13.91
C PHE A 184 -22.95 -7.74 -15.11
N VAL A 185 -23.77 -8.75 -15.34
CA VAL A 185 -23.63 -9.68 -16.47
C VAL A 185 -23.67 -8.96 -17.81
N GLU A 186 -24.61 -8.03 -18.00
CA GLU A 186 -24.71 -7.21 -19.23
C GLU A 186 -23.43 -6.40 -19.48
N LYS A 187 -22.97 -5.64 -18.48
CA LYS A 187 -21.75 -4.82 -18.61
C LYS A 187 -20.50 -5.67 -18.76
N ALA A 188 -20.41 -6.81 -18.07
CA ALA A 188 -19.30 -7.76 -18.19
C ALA A 188 -19.20 -8.34 -19.61
N ARG A 189 -20.34 -8.73 -20.23
CA ARG A 189 -20.37 -9.17 -21.63
C ARG A 189 -19.92 -8.07 -22.60
N LYS A 190 -20.23 -6.80 -22.34
CA LYS A 190 -19.72 -5.66 -23.11
C LYS A 190 -18.20 -5.53 -22.97
N VAL A 191 -17.67 -5.63 -21.75
CA VAL A 191 -16.21 -5.61 -21.49
C VAL A 191 -15.51 -6.76 -22.22
N MET A 192 -16.07 -7.97 -22.22
CA MET A 192 -15.49 -9.10 -22.97
C MET A 192 -15.37 -8.81 -24.46
N ARG A 193 -16.37 -8.18 -25.09
CA ARG A 193 -16.32 -7.74 -26.49
C ARG A 193 -15.23 -6.69 -26.72
N LEU A 194 -15.07 -5.75 -25.79
CA LEU A 194 -14.02 -4.72 -25.87
C LEU A 194 -12.61 -5.33 -25.75
N ILE A 195 -12.44 -6.38 -24.94
CA ILE A 195 -11.18 -7.14 -24.87
C ILE A 195 -10.90 -7.80 -26.23
N ASP A 196 -11.90 -8.37 -26.90
CA ASP A 196 -11.73 -8.99 -28.21
C ASP A 196 -11.36 -7.98 -29.30
N LEU A 197 -12.01 -6.82 -29.31
CA LEU A 197 -11.67 -5.72 -30.21
C LEU A 197 -10.24 -5.22 -29.95
N TRP A 198 -9.85 -5.02 -28.70
CA TRP A 198 -8.48 -4.62 -28.39
C TRP A 198 -7.47 -5.70 -28.80
N THR A 199 -7.75 -6.99 -28.55
CA THR A 199 -6.84 -8.09 -28.91
C THR A 199 -6.61 -8.15 -30.42
N LYS A 200 -7.65 -7.84 -31.22
CA LYS A 200 -7.61 -7.81 -32.68
C LYS A 200 -6.84 -6.61 -33.25
N TYR A 201 -7.03 -5.42 -32.69
CA TYR A 201 -6.51 -4.17 -33.29
C TYR A 201 -5.35 -3.51 -32.54
N GLN A 202 -5.24 -3.74 -31.22
CA GLN A 202 -4.16 -3.30 -30.33
C GLN A 202 -3.82 -1.80 -30.37
N THR A 203 -4.82 -0.94 -30.60
CA THR A 203 -4.62 0.53 -30.63
C THR A 203 -4.92 1.18 -29.27
N LEU A 204 -4.34 2.37 -29.04
CA LEU A 204 -4.60 3.18 -27.84
C LEU A 204 -6.07 3.57 -27.69
N THR A 205 -6.75 3.86 -28.81
CA THR A 205 -8.20 4.16 -28.80
C THR A 205 -9.01 2.98 -28.27
N ARG A 206 -8.74 1.76 -28.76
CA ARG A 206 -9.40 0.55 -28.26
C ARG A 206 -9.08 0.26 -26.80
N LEU A 207 -7.85 0.58 -26.35
CA LEU A 207 -7.49 0.46 -24.95
C LEU A 207 -8.29 1.44 -24.08
N GLY A 208 -8.47 2.68 -24.54
CA GLY A 208 -9.30 3.69 -23.89
C GLY A 208 -10.76 3.23 -23.77
N GLU A 209 -11.35 2.73 -24.86
CA GLU A 209 -12.71 2.16 -24.85
C GLU A 209 -12.85 1.00 -23.85
N LEU A 210 -11.84 0.12 -23.77
CA LEU A 210 -11.81 -0.98 -22.81
C LEU A 210 -11.77 -0.48 -21.35
N VAL A 211 -10.89 0.48 -21.06
CA VAL A 211 -10.80 1.10 -19.73
C VAL A 211 -12.13 1.76 -19.35
N GLU A 212 -12.76 2.47 -20.28
CA GLU A 212 -14.08 3.09 -20.10
C GLU A 212 -15.17 2.02 -19.87
N GLY A 213 -15.12 0.89 -20.59
CA GLY A 213 -16.02 -0.24 -20.36
C GLY A 213 -15.89 -0.82 -18.95
N VAL A 214 -14.65 -0.98 -18.45
CA VAL A 214 -14.39 -1.46 -17.09
C VAL A 214 -14.82 -0.44 -16.04
N TYR A 215 -14.69 0.87 -16.32
CA TYR A 215 -15.24 1.92 -15.48
C TYR A 215 -16.76 1.81 -15.32
N HIS A 216 -17.50 1.61 -16.41
CA HIS A 216 -18.95 1.39 -16.34
C HIS A 216 -19.31 0.09 -15.61
N LEU A 217 -18.53 -0.99 -15.77
CA LEU A 217 -18.72 -2.22 -15.00
C LEU A 217 -18.54 -1.98 -13.49
N ARG A 218 -17.57 -1.14 -13.10
CA ARG A 218 -17.34 -0.75 -11.70
C ARG A 218 -18.55 -0.03 -11.07
N GLN A 219 -19.34 0.67 -11.87
CA GLN A 219 -20.48 1.48 -11.44
C GLN A 219 -21.81 0.71 -11.29
N VAL A 220 -21.84 -0.59 -11.56
CA VAL A 220 -23.07 -1.39 -11.52
C VAL A 220 -23.70 -1.45 -10.12
N GLY A 221 -22.91 -1.24 -9.06
CA GLY A 221 -23.37 -1.22 -7.67
C GLY A 221 -22.28 -1.76 -6.73
N ASP A 222 -22.71 -2.45 -5.68
CA ASP A 222 -21.80 -3.19 -4.80
C ASP A 222 -21.32 -4.48 -5.48
N LEU A 223 -20.21 -4.37 -6.21
CA LEU A 223 -19.57 -5.51 -6.85
C LEU A 223 -19.13 -6.60 -5.87
N GLN A 224 -18.77 -6.25 -4.63
CA GLN A 224 -18.37 -7.26 -3.66
C GLN A 224 -19.58 -8.10 -3.27
N ALA A 225 -20.72 -7.46 -2.99
CA ALA A 225 -21.96 -8.17 -2.72
C ALA A 225 -22.37 -9.06 -3.90
N VAL A 226 -22.32 -8.55 -5.14
CA VAL A 226 -22.65 -9.33 -6.35
C VAL A 226 -21.75 -10.57 -6.49
N LEU A 227 -20.43 -10.41 -6.32
CA LEU A 227 -19.49 -11.53 -6.44
C LEU A 227 -19.63 -12.51 -5.27
N ASN A 228 -20.02 -12.05 -4.08
CA ASN A 228 -20.25 -12.90 -2.91
C ASN A 228 -21.43 -13.86 -3.07
N ILE A 229 -22.38 -13.56 -3.96
CA ILE A 229 -23.49 -14.47 -4.33
C ILE A 229 -22.95 -15.79 -4.91
N ILE A 230 -21.81 -15.75 -5.61
CA ILE A 230 -21.24 -16.93 -6.27
C ILE A 230 -20.70 -17.89 -5.20
N SER A 231 -21.14 -19.15 -5.23
CA SER A 231 -20.65 -20.18 -4.30
C SER A 231 -19.16 -20.49 -4.51
N ASN A 232 -18.43 -20.75 -3.42
CA ASN A 232 -17.03 -21.21 -3.45
C ASN A 232 -16.83 -22.51 -4.23
N ARG A 233 -17.90 -23.32 -4.40
CA ARG A 233 -17.85 -24.55 -5.22
C ARG A 233 -17.74 -24.26 -6.72
N VAL A 234 -18.21 -23.09 -7.15
CA VAL A 234 -18.32 -22.72 -8.57
C VAL A 234 -17.21 -21.77 -8.98
N MET A 235 -16.77 -20.89 -8.08
CA MET A 235 -15.67 -19.96 -8.32
C MET A 235 -14.84 -19.76 -7.06
N ASP A 236 -13.52 -19.89 -7.18
CA ASP A 236 -12.64 -19.80 -6.02
C ASP A 236 -12.63 -18.37 -5.42
N PRO A 237 -12.56 -18.22 -4.08
CA PRO A 237 -12.55 -16.93 -3.41
C PRO A 237 -11.44 -15.98 -3.91
N SER A 238 -10.27 -16.53 -4.22
CA SER A 238 -9.11 -15.75 -4.65
C SER A 238 -9.32 -15.15 -6.05
N SER A 239 -9.99 -15.86 -6.96
CA SER A 239 -10.38 -15.38 -8.28
C SER A 239 -11.42 -14.28 -8.19
N ARG A 240 -12.41 -14.38 -7.29
CA ARG A 240 -13.38 -13.31 -7.04
C ARG A 240 -12.72 -12.04 -6.51
N LYS A 241 -11.85 -12.19 -5.49
CA LYS A 241 -11.03 -11.10 -4.93
C LYS A 241 -10.14 -10.47 -6.00
N ASN A 242 -9.53 -11.30 -6.85
CA ASN A 242 -8.68 -10.85 -7.94
C ASN A 242 -9.47 -10.12 -9.04
N LEU A 243 -10.64 -10.63 -9.43
CA LEU A 243 -11.53 -10.00 -10.41
C LEU A 243 -11.92 -8.59 -9.95
N LEU A 244 -12.38 -8.49 -8.70
CA LEU A 244 -12.72 -7.20 -8.09
C LEU A 244 -11.54 -6.24 -8.07
N ASN A 245 -10.34 -6.73 -7.73
CA ASN A 245 -9.12 -5.93 -7.72
C ASN A 245 -8.75 -5.42 -9.12
N ILE A 246 -8.89 -6.23 -10.18
CA ILE A 246 -8.63 -5.79 -11.55
C ILE A 246 -9.63 -4.71 -11.95
N ILE A 247 -10.94 -4.94 -11.74
CA ILE A 247 -11.99 -3.96 -12.07
C ILE A 247 -11.73 -2.63 -11.35
N LYS A 248 -11.48 -2.66 -10.04
CA LYS A 248 -11.17 -1.46 -9.24
C LYS A 248 -9.93 -0.73 -9.79
N LYS A 249 -8.84 -1.45 -10.10
CA LYS A 249 -7.56 -0.85 -10.55
C LYS A 249 -7.63 -0.27 -11.95
N VAL A 250 -8.38 -0.87 -12.86
CA VAL A 250 -8.48 -0.41 -14.25
C VAL A 250 -9.49 0.73 -14.37
N ALA A 251 -10.64 0.66 -13.70
CA ALA A 251 -11.61 1.76 -13.65
C ALA A 251 -11.00 3.07 -13.13
N ARG A 252 -9.98 2.96 -12.27
CA ARG A 252 -9.31 4.09 -11.63
C ARG A 252 -8.63 5.07 -12.60
N TYR A 253 -8.26 4.64 -13.80
CA TYR A 253 -7.68 5.57 -14.79
C TYR A 253 -8.69 6.60 -15.29
N ARG A 254 -9.96 6.21 -15.49
CA ARG A 254 -11.06 7.15 -15.82
C ARG A 254 -11.43 8.02 -14.63
N GLU A 255 -11.48 7.44 -13.43
CA GLU A 255 -11.73 8.18 -12.18
C GLU A 255 -10.65 9.24 -11.93
N ALA A 256 -9.38 8.93 -12.23
CA ALA A 256 -8.26 9.87 -12.12
C ALA A 256 -8.40 11.05 -13.09
N ALA A 257 -8.76 10.80 -14.35
CA ALA A 257 -8.99 11.87 -15.34
C ALA A 257 -10.07 12.85 -14.86
N ARG A 258 -11.22 12.31 -14.42
CA ARG A 258 -12.32 13.09 -13.86
C ARG A 258 -11.92 13.86 -12.61
N PHE A 259 -11.16 13.24 -11.70
CA PHE A 259 -10.67 13.91 -10.50
C PHE A 259 -9.75 15.08 -10.83
N LEU A 260 -8.77 14.88 -11.72
CA LEU A 260 -7.83 15.91 -12.13
C LEU A 260 -8.54 17.07 -12.83
N TYR A 261 -9.43 16.78 -13.77
CA TYR A 261 -10.24 17.79 -14.46
C TYR A 261 -11.07 18.63 -13.48
N ARG A 262 -11.83 17.99 -12.58
CA ARG A 262 -12.63 18.70 -11.57
C ARG A 262 -11.78 19.50 -10.60
N THR A 263 -10.60 19.00 -10.25
CA THR A 263 -9.67 19.71 -9.38
C THR A 263 -9.09 20.93 -10.10
N ALA A 264 -8.74 20.83 -11.38
CA ALA A 264 -8.29 21.94 -12.21
C ALA A 264 -9.39 23.00 -12.41
N LYS A 265 -10.67 22.60 -12.52
CA LYS A 265 -11.78 23.56 -12.54
C LYS A 265 -11.80 24.41 -11.27
N ARG A 266 -11.61 23.80 -10.10
CA ARG A 266 -11.72 24.47 -8.80
C ARG A 266 -10.46 25.25 -8.39
N PHE A 267 -9.28 24.78 -8.77
CA PHE A 267 -8.01 25.36 -8.33
C PHE A 267 -7.13 25.74 -9.53
N THR A 268 -6.93 27.03 -9.74
CA THR A 268 -6.12 27.57 -10.84
C THR A 268 -4.67 27.10 -10.78
N LEU A 269 -4.12 26.93 -9.57
CA LEU A 269 -2.80 26.33 -9.33
C LEU A 269 -2.61 24.97 -10.03
N VAL A 270 -3.68 24.16 -10.12
CA VAL A 270 -3.65 22.82 -10.74
C VAL A 270 -3.64 22.92 -12.27
N ARG A 271 -4.09 24.04 -12.84
CA ARG A 271 -3.93 24.34 -14.28
C ARG A 271 -2.47 24.67 -14.63
N GLN A 272 -1.67 25.06 -13.63
CA GLN A 272 -0.24 25.40 -13.75
C GLN A 272 0.64 24.35 -13.07
N MET A 273 0.37 23.05 -13.27
CA MET A 273 1.23 21.99 -12.76
C MET A 273 2.49 21.81 -13.61
N LYS A 274 3.62 21.54 -12.96
CA LYS A 274 4.91 21.24 -13.59
C LYS A 274 5.55 20.04 -12.93
N THR A 275 6.20 19.19 -13.70
CA THR A 275 6.91 18.03 -13.15
C THR A 275 8.34 18.41 -12.77
N VAL A 276 8.73 18.10 -11.54
CA VAL A 276 10.11 18.29 -11.05
C VAL A 276 10.72 16.94 -10.74
N LEU A 277 11.75 16.56 -11.49
CA LEU A 277 12.45 15.30 -11.28
C LEU A 277 13.46 15.42 -10.14
N ILE A 278 13.31 14.55 -9.15
CA ILE A 278 14.22 14.51 -8.01
C ILE A 278 15.36 13.56 -8.30
N ASN A 279 16.56 14.14 -8.28
CA ASN A 279 17.83 13.46 -8.45
C ASN A 279 18.75 13.90 -7.32
N LEU A 280 19.07 12.97 -6.42
CA LEU A 280 20.00 13.25 -5.34
C LEU A 280 21.43 13.44 -5.88
N PRO A 281 22.29 14.21 -5.18
CA PRO A 281 23.69 14.35 -5.53
C PRO A 281 24.43 12.99 -5.46
N LYS A 282 25.58 12.86 -6.14
CA LYS A 282 26.36 11.61 -6.17
C LYS A 282 26.76 11.15 -4.77
N GLU A 283 27.00 12.11 -3.89
CA GLU A 283 27.35 11.96 -2.49
C GLU A 283 26.31 11.13 -1.73
N ALA A 284 25.02 11.32 -2.01
CA ALA A 284 23.93 10.58 -1.38
C ALA A 284 24.00 9.08 -1.67
N PHE A 285 24.55 8.70 -2.83
CA PHE A 285 24.64 7.32 -3.28
C PHE A 285 25.95 6.63 -2.93
N ARG A 286 26.91 7.34 -2.30
CA ARG A 286 28.15 6.72 -1.80
C ARG A 286 27.80 5.58 -0.85
N LYS A 287 28.64 4.54 -0.86
CA LYS A 287 28.49 3.34 -0.02
C LYS A 287 29.63 3.34 0.97
N SER A 288 29.34 3.27 2.26
CA SER A 288 30.38 3.20 3.29
C SER A 288 31.20 1.93 3.09
N ALA A 289 32.52 1.99 3.30
CA ALA A 289 33.42 0.85 3.13
C ALA A 289 33.16 -0.21 4.23
N PHE A 290 32.18 -1.08 4.00
CA PHE A 290 31.79 -2.15 4.92
C PHE A 290 32.88 -3.22 5.08
N ASP A 291 33.81 -3.34 4.13
CA ASP A 291 34.82 -4.41 4.08
C ASP A 291 35.79 -4.44 5.28
N LYS A 292 35.78 -3.41 6.13
CA LYS A 292 36.62 -3.32 7.33
C LYS A 292 35.86 -3.52 8.66
N TYR A 293 34.54 -3.70 8.63
CA TYR A 293 33.74 -3.81 9.86
C TYR A 293 33.29 -5.25 10.11
N ASP A 294 33.62 -5.78 11.28
CA ASP A 294 33.24 -7.14 11.71
C ASP A 294 31.86 -7.12 12.40
N SER A 295 30.80 -7.22 11.59
CA SER A 295 29.43 -7.33 12.09
C SER A 295 29.22 -8.71 12.73
N ARG A 296 28.72 -8.75 13.98
CA ARG A 296 28.43 -10.01 14.68
C ARG A 296 27.03 -9.98 15.29
N LEU A 297 26.24 -11.02 15.02
CA LEU A 297 24.86 -11.14 15.51
C LEU A 297 24.80 -11.11 17.05
N SER A 298 25.71 -11.81 17.73
CA SER A 298 25.78 -11.85 19.20
C SER A 298 26.04 -10.47 19.81
N LEU A 299 26.98 -9.71 19.24
CA LEU A 299 27.27 -8.34 19.67
C LEU A 299 26.06 -7.43 19.44
N LYS A 300 25.44 -7.50 18.26
CA LYS A 300 24.29 -6.64 17.96
C LYS A 300 23.11 -6.93 18.89
N ILE A 301 22.82 -8.20 19.18
CA ILE A 301 21.78 -8.59 20.13
C ILE A 301 22.11 -8.07 21.54
N SER A 302 23.36 -8.17 21.99
CA SER A 302 23.76 -7.68 23.31
C SER A 302 23.59 -6.16 23.50
N GLN A 303 23.63 -5.39 22.41
CA GLN A 303 23.41 -3.94 22.42
C GLN A 303 21.94 -3.56 22.53
N ILE A 304 20.99 -4.45 22.19
CA ILE A 304 19.57 -4.17 22.34
C ILE A 304 19.20 -4.24 23.81
N HIS A 305 18.83 -3.12 24.41
CA HIS A 305 18.43 -3.09 25.82
C HIS A 305 17.18 -3.95 26.09
N ALA A 306 17.24 -4.82 27.11
CA ALA A 306 16.09 -5.58 27.59
C ALA A 306 15.36 -4.84 28.72
N PRO A 307 14.03 -4.97 28.87
CA PRO A 307 13.24 -4.20 29.85
C PRO A 307 13.69 -4.38 31.31
N ASN A 308 14.23 -5.55 31.65
CA ASN A 308 14.61 -5.91 33.02
C ASN A 308 16.13 -6.01 33.22
N GLY A 309 16.92 -5.47 32.29
CA GLY A 309 18.39 -5.59 32.30
C GLY A 309 18.94 -7.01 32.03
N ARG A 310 18.08 -8.01 31.83
CA ARG A 310 18.49 -9.38 31.49
C ARG A 310 19.02 -9.45 30.07
N ALA A 311 20.17 -10.09 29.88
CA ALA A 311 20.73 -10.29 28.55
C ALA A 311 19.82 -11.17 27.67
N TRP A 312 19.79 -10.87 26.37
CA TRP A 312 19.16 -11.74 25.39
C TRP A 312 20.04 -12.98 25.15
N HIS A 313 19.48 -14.16 25.31
CA HIS A 313 20.19 -15.42 25.04
C HIS A 313 20.04 -15.81 23.57
N LEU A 314 21.14 -15.77 22.81
CA LEU A 314 21.15 -16.08 21.38
C LEU A 314 20.70 -17.52 21.11
N GLU A 315 21.12 -18.51 21.93
CA GLU A 315 20.70 -19.90 21.73
C GLU A 315 19.17 -20.03 21.81
N ASN A 316 18.56 -19.33 22.78
CA ASN A 316 17.12 -19.34 22.96
C ASN A 316 16.40 -18.65 21.78
N ILE A 317 16.92 -17.52 21.28
CA ILE A 317 16.34 -16.82 20.12
C ILE A 317 16.39 -17.73 18.88
N CYS A 318 17.55 -18.31 18.56
CA CYS A 318 17.72 -19.22 17.42
C CYS A 318 16.78 -20.43 17.52
N ARG A 319 16.67 -21.04 18.70
CA ARG A 319 15.72 -22.13 18.97
C ARG A 319 14.27 -21.73 18.69
N LEU A 320 13.84 -20.55 19.12
CA LEU A 320 12.47 -20.06 18.89
C LEU A 320 12.22 -19.68 17.41
N LEU A 321 13.27 -19.26 16.71
CA LEU A 321 13.23 -18.99 15.27
C LEU A 321 13.36 -20.25 14.40
N LYS A 322 13.60 -21.42 15.01
CA LYS A 322 13.82 -22.71 14.33
C LYS A 322 14.97 -22.64 13.30
N THR A 323 16.06 -21.99 13.67
CA THR A 323 17.29 -21.88 12.87
C THR A 323 18.50 -22.16 13.76
N ASP A 324 19.60 -22.64 13.20
CA ASP A 324 20.83 -22.83 13.96
C ASP A 324 21.60 -21.51 14.13
N ILE A 325 22.49 -21.45 15.12
CA ILE A 325 23.23 -20.23 15.47
C ILE A 325 24.17 -19.80 14.34
N PHE A 326 24.77 -20.76 13.64
CA PHE A 326 25.71 -20.49 12.57
C PHE A 326 24.99 -19.95 11.33
N GLU A 327 23.87 -20.56 10.92
CA GLU A 327 23.00 -20.09 9.85
C GLU A 327 22.46 -18.69 10.16
N ALA A 328 21.92 -18.47 11.36
CA ALA A 328 21.41 -17.16 11.77
C ALA A 328 22.50 -16.09 11.74
N SER A 329 23.69 -16.40 12.26
CA SER A 329 24.83 -15.47 12.26
C SER A 329 25.34 -15.19 10.84
N SER A 330 25.47 -16.23 10.01
CA SER A 330 25.89 -16.11 8.61
C SER A 330 24.89 -15.28 7.79
N SER A 331 23.59 -15.56 7.96
CA SER A 331 22.50 -14.81 7.32
C SER A 331 22.49 -13.35 7.74
N PHE A 332 22.68 -13.06 9.03
CA PHE A 332 22.82 -11.69 9.54
C PHE A 332 23.99 -10.93 8.91
N VAL A 333 25.19 -11.53 8.87
CA VAL A 333 26.39 -10.91 8.28
C VAL A 333 26.20 -10.68 6.78
N GLN A 334 25.73 -11.71 6.06
CA GLN A 334 25.48 -11.63 4.63
C GLN A 334 24.44 -10.55 4.32
N GLN A 335 23.35 -10.49 5.09
CA GLN A 335 22.29 -9.51 4.89
C GLN A 335 22.76 -8.10 5.24
N THR A 336 23.57 -7.92 6.28
CA THR A 336 24.15 -6.61 6.63
C THR A 336 25.00 -6.10 5.47
N ARG A 337 25.91 -6.94 4.94
CA ARG A 337 26.74 -6.61 3.78
C ARG A 337 25.89 -6.27 2.54
N ARG A 338 24.87 -7.06 2.22
CA ARG A 338 23.95 -6.76 1.10
C ARG A 338 23.21 -5.45 1.29
N THR A 339 22.72 -5.17 2.49
CA THR A 339 22.00 -3.91 2.80
C THR A 339 22.91 -2.71 2.58
N SER A 340 24.17 -2.76 3.02
CA SER A 340 25.15 -1.70 2.81
C SER A 340 25.59 -1.57 1.34
N ASN A 341 25.83 -2.68 0.64
CA ASN A 341 26.45 -2.68 -0.68
C ASN A 341 25.46 -2.64 -1.86
N GLU A 342 24.24 -3.14 -1.67
CA GLU A 342 23.23 -3.30 -2.73
C GLU A 342 21.91 -2.60 -2.39
N GLY A 343 21.82 -1.98 -1.21
CA GLY A 343 20.64 -1.27 -0.74
C GLY A 343 20.25 -0.11 -1.66
N LYS A 344 18.95 0.05 -1.86
CA LYS A 344 18.37 1.14 -2.68
C LYS A 344 17.84 2.24 -1.79
N ILE A 345 17.99 3.47 -2.24
CA ILE A 345 17.29 4.61 -1.66
C ILE A 345 15.90 4.62 -2.28
N HIS A 346 14.89 4.36 -1.46
CA HIS A 346 13.50 4.37 -1.92
C HIS A 346 13.04 5.78 -2.29
N ALA A 347 12.08 5.88 -3.22
CA ALA A 347 11.59 7.14 -3.76
C ALA A 347 11.07 8.09 -2.67
N GLU A 348 10.37 7.58 -1.65
CA GLU A 348 9.89 8.36 -0.51
C GLU A 348 11.03 9.05 0.25
N ILE A 349 12.13 8.32 0.45
CA ILE A 349 13.31 8.82 1.17
C ILE A 349 14.06 9.84 0.32
N GLN A 350 14.07 9.69 -1.00
CA GLN A 350 14.65 10.69 -1.90
C GLN A 350 13.89 12.01 -1.84
N LEU A 351 12.54 11.98 -1.84
CA LEU A 351 11.73 13.19 -1.68
C LEU A 351 11.99 13.86 -0.34
N LEU A 352 11.99 13.11 0.75
CA LEU A 352 12.21 13.66 2.08
C LEU A 352 13.62 14.26 2.21
N PHE A 353 14.64 13.56 1.69
CA PHE A 353 16.02 14.05 1.68
C PHE A 353 16.17 15.36 0.89
N HIS A 354 15.50 15.49 -0.26
CA HIS A 354 15.54 16.74 -1.05
C HIS A 354 15.16 17.96 -0.19
N PHE A 355 14.14 17.82 0.66
CA PHE A 355 13.68 18.88 1.56
C PHE A 355 14.52 19.05 2.83
N GLU A 356 15.33 18.07 3.22
CA GLU A 356 16.33 18.29 4.28
C GLU A 356 17.47 19.18 3.80
N THR A 357 17.84 19.08 2.51
CA THR A 357 18.93 19.86 1.93
C THR A 357 18.52 21.22 1.37
N ARG A 358 17.21 21.46 1.23
CA ARG A 358 16.65 22.68 0.63
C ARG A 358 15.81 23.43 1.64
N ILE A 359 16.06 24.74 1.78
CA ILE A 359 15.17 25.62 2.53
C ILE A 359 13.93 25.89 1.65
N SER A 360 12.79 25.29 2.00
CA SER A 360 11.50 25.62 1.38
C SER A 360 10.65 26.44 2.36
N LYS A 361 10.03 27.51 1.87
CA LYS A 361 9.10 28.35 2.65
C LYS A 361 7.85 27.57 3.04
N LEU A 362 7.43 26.63 2.20
CA LEU A 362 6.21 25.85 2.34
C LEU A 362 6.44 24.40 1.90
N LEU A 363 6.79 23.55 2.87
CA LEU A 363 7.01 22.13 2.63
C LEU A 363 5.73 21.43 2.17
N PRO A 364 5.79 20.48 1.22
CA PRO A 364 4.71 19.52 1.01
C PRO A 364 4.33 18.82 2.31
N ARG A 365 3.04 18.59 2.51
CA ARG A 365 2.52 17.90 3.70
C ARG A 365 2.40 16.40 3.47
N VAL A 366 2.29 15.95 2.21
CA VAL A 366 2.01 14.54 1.87
C VAL A 366 3.01 13.95 0.88
N ILE A 367 3.52 12.76 1.19
CA ILE A 367 4.24 11.86 0.27
C ILE A 367 3.35 10.66 -0.05
N CYS A 368 3.08 10.44 -1.34
CA CYS A 368 2.35 9.29 -1.83
C CYS A 368 3.20 8.47 -2.80
N SER A 369 3.20 7.16 -2.65
CA SER A 369 3.92 6.24 -3.53
C SER A 369 2.96 5.48 -4.45
N SER A 370 3.47 4.97 -5.58
CA SER A 370 2.70 4.09 -6.48
C SER A 370 2.30 2.75 -5.85
N LYS A 371 2.84 2.46 -4.67
CA LYS A 371 2.48 1.40 -3.74
C LYS A 371 2.34 2.00 -2.34
N ASP A 372 1.66 1.31 -1.44
CA ASP A 372 1.69 1.68 -0.02
C ASP A 372 3.16 1.73 0.46
N ALA A 373 3.48 2.58 1.43
CA ALA A 373 4.86 2.68 1.92
C ALA A 373 5.33 1.35 2.54
N CYS A 374 6.61 1.03 2.39
CA CYS A 374 7.19 -0.12 3.12
C CYS A 374 7.37 0.20 4.61
N PHE A 375 7.64 -0.83 5.42
CA PHE A 375 7.87 -0.64 6.86
C PHE A 375 8.94 0.41 7.14
N LEU A 376 10.10 0.34 6.46
CA LEU A 376 11.24 1.23 6.70
C LEU A 376 10.93 2.66 6.26
N CYS A 377 10.28 2.86 5.11
CA CYS A 377 9.87 4.18 4.65
C CYS A 377 8.86 4.81 5.61
N ASN A 378 7.87 4.03 6.04
CA ASN A 378 6.87 4.49 6.99
C ASN A 378 7.47 4.89 8.34
N ALA A 379 8.30 4.01 8.91
CA ALA A 379 8.98 4.27 10.19
C ALA A 379 9.84 5.53 10.11
N PHE A 380 10.57 5.73 9.00
CA PHE A 380 11.39 6.92 8.81
C PHE A 380 10.56 8.20 8.67
N ILE A 381 9.50 8.18 7.85
CA ILE A 381 8.61 9.33 7.64
C ILE A 381 7.93 9.74 8.96
N LEU A 382 7.43 8.77 9.73
CA LEU A 382 6.81 9.01 11.04
C LEU A 382 7.81 9.59 12.05
N MET A 383 9.03 9.03 12.12
CA MET A 383 10.09 9.56 12.98
C MET A 383 10.48 10.99 12.60
N HIS A 384 10.52 11.27 11.30
CA HIS A 384 10.89 12.57 10.76
C HIS A 384 9.83 13.65 11.08
N GLY A 385 8.55 13.32 11.00
CA GLY A 385 7.44 14.16 11.47
C GLY A 385 7.09 15.39 10.63
N LYS A 386 7.87 15.73 9.57
CA LYS A 386 7.58 16.90 8.71
C LYS A 386 6.58 16.63 7.59
N MET A 387 6.39 15.37 7.21
CA MET A 387 5.54 14.94 6.10
C MET A 387 4.75 13.70 6.48
N TYR A 388 3.63 13.49 5.80
CA TYR A 388 2.73 12.38 6.03
C TYR A 388 2.69 11.42 4.86
N THR A 389 2.66 10.12 5.14
CA THR A 389 2.32 9.10 4.15
C THR A 389 0.99 8.45 4.53
N PRO A 390 0.01 8.30 3.62
CA PRO A 390 -1.33 7.85 4.01
C PRO A 390 -1.42 6.42 4.55
N ARG A 391 -0.60 5.52 4.00
CA ARG A 391 -0.74 4.08 4.23
C ARG A 391 0.59 3.37 4.05
N TYR A 392 0.79 2.32 4.82
CA TYR A 392 1.91 1.40 4.67
C TYR A 392 1.43 -0.05 4.60
N HIS A 393 2.18 -0.89 3.89
CA HIS A 393 1.90 -2.33 3.79
C HIS A 393 2.68 -3.14 4.84
N GLY A 394 3.66 -2.55 5.52
CA GLY A 394 4.31 -3.17 6.69
C GLY A 394 5.31 -4.29 6.39
N ARG A 395 5.61 -4.55 5.11
CA ARG A 395 6.68 -5.47 4.71
C ARG A 395 8.05 -4.78 4.80
N LEU A 396 9.03 -5.50 5.33
CA LEU A 396 10.42 -5.08 5.38
C LEU A 396 11.12 -5.44 4.06
N TYR A 397 11.87 -4.50 3.49
CA TYR A 397 12.77 -4.77 2.37
C TYR A 397 14.21 -4.61 2.83
N PRO A 398 14.98 -5.72 2.95
CA PRO A 398 16.36 -5.65 3.39
C PRO A 398 17.29 -4.92 2.38
N GLY A 399 16.90 -4.85 1.10
CA GLY A 399 17.59 -4.05 0.08
C GLY A 399 17.27 -2.55 0.14
N TRP A 400 17.12 -1.98 1.33
CA TRP A 400 16.79 -0.58 1.59
C TRP A 400 17.94 0.10 2.31
N ARG A 401 18.22 1.38 2.01
CA ARG A 401 19.20 2.17 2.76
C ARG A 401 18.84 3.65 2.83
N LEU A 402 19.51 4.33 3.76
CA LEU A 402 19.52 5.78 3.86
C LEU A 402 20.55 6.41 2.90
N PRO A 403 20.31 7.64 2.40
CA PRO A 403 21.34 8.48 1.81
C PRO A 403 22.52 8.72 2.77
N GLU A 404 23.76 8.63 2.27
CA GLU A 404 24.97 8.73 3.11
C GLU A 404 25.12 10.10 3.79
N CYS A 405 24.74 11.18 3.09
CA CYS A 405 24.88 12.56 3.56
C CYS A 405 23.75 13.04 4.48
N LEU A 406 22.91 12.14 5.00
CA LEU A 406 21.95 12.48 6.06
C LEU A 406 22.66 12.84 7.36
N SER A 407 22.06 13.74 8.15
CA SER A 407 22.62 14.13 9.44
C SER A 407 22.75 12.93 10.39
N VAL A 408 23.84 12.92 11.15
CA VAL A 408 24.13 11.87 12.14
C VAL A 408 23.01 11.75 13.18
N ASP A 409 22.39 12.88 13.55
CA ASP A 409 21.24 12.92 14.46
C ASP A 409 20.04 12.13 13.91
N LEU A 410 19.63 12.41 12.66
CA LEU A 410 18.49 11.70 12.04
C LEU A 410 18.75 10.21 11.89
N GLN A 411 19.97 9.83 11.49
CA GLN A 411 20.36 8.42 11.40
C GLN A 411 20.32 7.74 12.77
N SER A 412 20.79 8.41 13.82
CA SER A 412 20.80 7.88 15.19
C SER A 412 19.39 7.72 15.75
N ARG A 413 18.51 8.72 15.56
CA ARG A 413 17.09 8.64 15.92
C ARG A 413 16.38 7.51 15.18
N PHE A 414 16.67 7.32 13.90
CA PHE A 414 16.09 6.20 13.16
C PHE A 414 16.57 4.84 13.68
N ASN A 415 17.86 4.72 14.00
CA ASN A 415 18.42 3.51 14.59
C ASN A 415 17.73 3.16 15.92
N GLN A 416 17.46 4.16 16.78
CA GLN A 416 16.69 3.95 18.01
C GLN A 416 15.29 3.38 17.73
N ILE A 417 14.57 3.92 16.75
CA ILE A 417 13.25 3.39 16.35
C ILE A 417 13.34 1.93 15.90
N LEU A 418 14.36 1.57 15.10
CA LEU A 418 14.55 0.19 14.68
C LEU A 418 14.92 -0.73 15.85
N GLU A 419 15.75 -0.26 16.77
CA GLU A 419 16.15 -1.00 17.98
C GLU A 419 14.98 -1.22 18.94
N ASP A 420 14.09 -0.23 19.06
CA ASP A 420 12.84 -0.36 19.81
C ASP A 420 11.90 -1.39 19.17
N HIS A 421 11.80 -1.41 17.84
CA HIS A 421 11.08 -2.46 17.13
C HIS A 421 11.69 -3.84 17.35
N ILE A 422 13.02 -3.97 17.26
CA ILE A 422 13.74 -5.23 17.54
C ILE A 422 13.45 -5.69 18.97
N ARG A 423 13.54 -4.79 19.95
CA ARG A 423 13.25 -5.08 21.37
C ARG A 423 11.83 -5.65 21.52
N ASN A 424 10.83 -4.98 20.95
CA ASN A 424 9.43 -5.41 21.02
C ASN A 424 9.20 -6.76 20.31
N SER A 425 9.87 -6.98 19.18
CA SER A 425 9.87 -8.24 18.45
C SER A 425 10.46 -9.39 19.27
N LEU A 426 11.59 -9.17 19.94
CA LEU A 426 12.22 -10.17 20.81
C LEU A 426 11.35 -10.49 22.03
N LEU A 427 10.72 -9.48 22.66
CA LEU A 427 9.76 -9.70 23.75
C LEU A 427 8.58 -10.55 23.28
N THR A 428 8.02 -10.23 22.12
CA THR A 428 6.90 -10.97 21.53
C THR A 428 7.30 -12.41 21.22
N LEU A 429 8.48 -12.63 20.63
CA LEU A 429 9.02 -13.96 20.31
C LEU A 429 9.14 -14.83 21.57
N ILE A 430 9.69 -14.27 22.66
CA ILE A 430 9.86 -15.00 23.93
C ILE A 430 8.52 -15.27 24.61
N SER A 431 7.62 -14.27 24.65
CA SER A 431 6.29 -14.39 25.23
C SER A 431 5.47 -15.48 24.53
N ARG A 432 5.42 -15.45 23.19
CA ARG A 432 4.65 -16.39 22.39
C ARG A 432 5.31 -17.77 22.25
N ARG A 433 6.61 -17.87 22.57
CA ARG A 433 7.45 -19.05 22.29
C ARG A 433 7.49 -19.46 20.82
N GLN A 434 7.14 -18.53 19.91
CA GLN A 434 7.14 -18.75 18.47
C GLN A 434 7.24 -17.43 17.71
N LYS A 435 7.72 -17.51 16.47
CA LYS A 435 7.82 -16.38 15.54
C LYS A 435 6.43 -15.88 15.13
N THR A 436 6.21 -14.56 15.20
CA THR A 436 5.03 -13.89 14.63
C THR A 436 5.14 -13.88 13.11
N VAL A 437 4.09 -14.36 12.42
CA VAL A 437 4.06 -14.48 10.96
C VAL A 437 2.78 -13.84 10.42
N TYR A 438 2.91 -12.61 9.92
CA TYR A 438 1.86 -11.96 9.13
C TYR A 438 1.92 -12.39 7.66
N PRO A 439 0.76 -12.49 6.98
CA PRO A 439 0.72 -12.79 5.56
C PRO A 439 1.37 -11.69 4.72
N ASP A 440 1.85 -12.06 3.52
CA ASP A 440 2.38 -11.07 2.58
C ASP A 440 1.27 -10.08 2.16
N PRO A 441 1.49 -8.77 2.35
CA PRO A 441 0.46 -7.79 2.12
C PRO A 441 0.28 -7.48 0.62
N ASN A 442 -0.92 -7.06 0.24
CA ASN A 442 -1.12 -6.43 -1.07
C ASN A 442 -0.52 -5.02 -1.07
N GLU A 443 0.68 -4.86 -1.63
CA GLU A 443 1.42 -3.59 -1.67
C GLU A 443 0.76 -2.52 -2.56
N SER A 444 -0.04 -2.92 -3.56
CA SER A 444 -0.69 -2.00 -4.50
C SER A 444 -2.18 -1.90 -4.17
N THR A 445 -2.50 -1.16 -3.12
CA THR A 445 -3.89 -0.84 -2.76
C THR A 445 -4.37 0.41 -3.51
N LEU A 446 -5.69 0.61 -3.58
CA LEU A 446 -6.28 1.86 -4.06
C LEU A 446 -6.85 2.69 -2.90
N LEU A 447 -6.47 2.35 -1.66
CA LEU A 447 -7.08 2.88 -0.44
C LEU A 447 -6.66 4.32 -0.14
N THR A 448 -5.58 4.79 -0.76
CA THR A 448 -5.11 6.18 -0.66
C THR A 448 -5.81 7.12 -1.65
N LEU A 449 -6.59 6.59 -2.59
CA LEU A 449 -7.22 7.37 -3.65
C LEU A 449 -8.62 7.84 -3.21
N PRO A 450 -9.03 9.07 -3.60
CA PRO A 450 -10.35 9.58 -3.26
C PRO A 450 -11.44 8.66 -3.83
N ILE A 451 -12.47 8.38 -3.04
CA ILE A 451 -13.66 7.67 -3.51
C ILE A 451 -14.41 8.62 -4.46
N SER A 452 -14.73 8.15 -5.67
CA SER A 452 -15.55 8.93 -6.60
C SER A 452 -17.00 8.97 -6.10
N THR A 453 -17.30 9.88 -5.18
CA THR A 453 -18.66 10.21 -4.76
C THR A 453 -19.30 11.10 -5.84
N SER A 454 -19.67 10.49 -6.96
CA SER A 454 -20.58 11.14 -7.90
C SER A 454 -21.69 10.18 -8.28
N THR A 455 -22.51 9.81 -7.28
CA THR A 455 -23.96 9.48 -7.35
C THR A 455 -24.46 8.96 -5.99
N VAL A 456 -24.36 9.77 -4.93
CA VAL A 456 -25.25 9.67 -3.76
C VAL A 456 -25.74 11.09 -3.50
N ARG A 457 -26.79 11.49 -4.22
CA ARG A 457 -27.71 12.53 -3.75
C ARG A 457 -28.84 11.77 -3.04
N SER A 458 -29.22 12.26 -1.85
CA SER A 458 -29.98 11.58 -0.79
C SER A 458 -29.05 10.72 0.05
N ILE A 459 -28.41 11.22 1.12
CA ILE A 459 -28.95 11.97 2.26
C ILE A 459 -27.99 13.13 2.57
N ALA A 460 -28.51 14.35 2.63
CA ALA A 460 -27.73 15.55 2.87
C ALA A 460 -27.39 15.72 4.35
N GLN A 461 -26.14 16.10 4.63
CA GLN A 461 -25.78 17.14 5.59
C GLN A 461 -24.85 18.11 4.82
N PRO A 462 -25.19 19.40 4.68
CA PRO A 462 -24.35 20.36 4.00
C PRO A 462 -23.05 20.64 4.79
N GLU A 463 -21.94 20.83 4.09
CA GLU A 463 -20.74 21.44 4.70
C GLU A 463 -21.12 22.83 5.25
N PRO A 464 -20.64 23.23 6.44
CA PRO A 464 -21.03 24.50 7.02
C PRO A 464 -20.43 25.65 6.20
N ASN A 465 -21.32 26.46 5.63
CA ASN A 465 -21.01 27.83 5.22
C ASN A 465 -20.56 28.59 6.47
N ILE A 466 -19.29 28.97 6.54
CA ILE A 466 -18.87 30.05 7.41
C ILE A 466 -19.25 31.33 6.66
N GLU A 467 -20.49 31.75 6.84
CA GLU A 467 -20.92 33.11 6.54
C GLU A 467 -20.39 34.04 7.64
N ASP A 468 -19.84 35.16 7.19
CA ASP A 468 -19.38 36.30 7.97
C ASP A 468 -20.37 36.70 9.06
N GLN A 469 -19.94 36.62 10.32
CA GLN A 469 -20.52 37.43 11.37
C GLN A 469 -19.66 38.68 11.54
N ASN A 470 -20.06 39.72 10.81
CA ASN A 470 -19.80 41.10 11.15
C ASN A 470 -20.50 41.41 12.49
N GLU A 471 -19.72 41.64 13.54
CA GLU A 471 -20.13 42.55 14.61
C GLU A 471 -19.40 43.88 14.42
N MET A 472 -20.22 44.91 14.22
CA MET A 472 -19.86 46.31 14.06
C MET A 472 -19.23 46.88 15.33
N ILE A 473 -18.11 47.60 15.18
CA ILE A 473 -17.90 48.86 15.92
C ILE A 473 -17.43 49.92 14.92
N GLN A 474 -18.16 51.04 14.92
CA GLN A 474 -18.07 52.21 14.05
C GLN A 474 -16.88 53.14 14.39
N PRO A 475 -16.61 54.19 13.56
CA PRO A 475 -15.27 54.71 13.29
C PRO A 475 -14.92 55.98 14.09
N LEU A 476 -13.61 56.28 14.13
CA LEU A 476 -13.11 57.62 14.40
C LEU A 476 -12.23 58.10 13.22
N LEU A 477 -12.74 59.12 12.53
CA LEU A 477 -12.02 60.16 11.79
C LEU A 477 -10.88 60.75 12.64
N SER A 478 -9.81 61.39 12.15
CA SER A 478 -9.37 61.84 10.82
C SER A 478 -7.96 62.44 11.00
N ASN A 479 -7.16 62.54 9.93
CA ASN A 479 -6.56 63.80 9.44
C ASN A 479 -5.34 63.58 8.53
N HIS A 480 -5.45 64.14 7.31
CA HIS A 480 -4.45 64.90 6.53
C HIS A 480 -3.04 64.28 6.31
N THR A 481 -2.40 64.33 5.12
CA THR A 481 -2.42 65.37 4.08
C THR A 481 -1.76 64.87 2.80
N VAL A 482 -2.21 65.47 1.70
CA VAL A 482 -1.75 65.45 0.30
C VAL A 482 -0.25 65.78 0.12
N LYS A 483 0.42 65.15 -0.86
CA LYS A 483 1.15 65.84 -1.94
C LYS A 483 1.51 64.93 -3.12
N GLU A 484 0.99 65.33 -4.28
CA GLU A 484 1.29 64.90 -5.64
C GLU A 484 2.72 65.25 -6.07
N SER A 485 3.24 64.51 -7.05
CA SER A 485 3.79 65.09 -8.28
C SER A 485 4.18 64.00 -9.31
N ASP A 486 3.30 63.82 -10.30
CA ASP A 486 3.52 63.95 -11.76
C ASP A 486 4.71 63.34 -12.55
N ASN A 487 4.29 62.70 -13.67
CA ASN A 487 4.86 62.70 -15.05
C ASN A 487 6.14 61.87 -15.32
N MET A 488 6.35 61.21 -16.47
CA MET A 488 5.66 61.08 -17.77
C MET A 488 6.28 59.90 -18.57
N MET A 489 5.44 59.19 -19.35
CA MET A 489 5.61 58.62 -20.71
C MET A 489 7.01 58.44 -21.34
N LEU A 490 7.33 57.29 -21.96
CA LEU A 490 6.99 56.91 -23.36
C LEU A 490 7.72 55.63 -23.85
N ASP A 491 7.04 54.91 -24.75
CA ASP A 491 7.40 53.82 -25.67
C ASP A 491 8.86 53.49 -26.05
N SER A 492 9.11 52.20 -26.35
CA SER A 492 9.26 51.69 -27.75
C SER A 492 9.80 50.24 -27.82
N ARG A 493 9.09 49.38 -28.56
CA ARG A 493 9.61 48.16 -29.22
C ARG A 493 10.46 48.54 -30.45
N PRO A 494 11.36 47.66 -30.95
CA PRO A 494 10.98 46.78 -32.07
C PRO A 494 11.70 45.41 -32.13
N SER A 495 11.10 44.48 -32.91
CA SER A 495 11.68 43.23 -33.43
C SER A 495 12.65 43.49 -34.62
N PRO A 496 13.44 42.49 -35.06
CA PRO A 496 13.23 41.85 -36.40
C PRO A 496 13.58 40.32 -36.43
N LYS A 497 12.88 39.42 -37.13
CA LYS A 497 12.90 38.95 -38.55
C LYS A 497 14.32 38.66 -39.15
N LEU A 498 14.74 37.41 -39.41
CA LEU A 498 14.46 36.43 -40.51
C LEU A 498 15.39 36.60 -41.74
N PHE A 499 16.16 35.55 -42.10
CA PHE A 499 16.65 35.30 -43.47
C PHE A 499 16.94 33.80 -43.72
N ASP A 500 16.65 33.39 -44.95
CA ASP A 500 16.59 32.05 -45.54
C ASP A 500 17.88 31.56 -46.23
N HIS A 501 17.78 30.32 -46.75
CA HIS A 501 18.50 29.66 -47.86
C HIS A 501 19.69 28.73 -47.53
N LEU A 502 19.97 27.62 -48.24
CA LEU A 502 19.25 26.62 -49.06
C LEU A 502 20.35 25.65 -49.64
N ILE A 503 19.98 24.39 -49.93
CA ILE A 503 20.50 23.46 -50.99
C ILE A 503 21.75 22.56 -50.73
N SER A 504 21.47 21.23 -50.68
CA SER A 504 22.21 20.05 -51.22
C SER A 504 23.60 19.69 -50.64
N ASN A 505 24.09 18.44 -50.63
CA ASN A 505 23.92 17.31 -51.55
C ASN A 505 24.29 15.95 -50.88
N GLU A 506 23.93 14.86 -51.57
CA GLU A 506 24.02 13.43 -51.24
C GLU A 506 25.43 12.80 -51.10
N SER A 507 25.51 11.66 -50.39
CA SER A 507 26.13 10.36 -50.82
C SER A 507 26.09 9.38 -49.63
N SER A 508 25.28 8.31 -49.66
CA SER A 508 25.56 6.97 -50.22
C SER A 508 26.81 6.29 -49.65
N ALA A 509 26.60 5.23 -48.86
CA ALA A 509 27.39 4.00 -48.90
C ALA A 509 26.67 2.91 -48.08
N GLU A 510 26.10 1.95 -48.82
CA GLU A 510 25.74 0.62 -48.35
C GLU A 510 27.00 -0.13 -47.86
N SER A 511 26.83 -1.02 -46.88
CA SER A 511 27.45 -2.34 -46.99
C SER A 511 26.65 -3.38 -46.20
N SER A 512 26.19 -4.33 -46.97
CA SER A 512 25.65 -5.63 -46.64
C SER A 512 26.71 -6.52 -45.97
N PHE A 513 26.28 -7.50 -45.16
CA PHE A 513 26.74 -8.88 -45.29
C PHE A 513 25.76 -9.84 -44.59
N ALA A 514 25.15 -10.70 -45.39
CA ALA A 514 24.51 -11.94 -44.97
C ALA A 514 25.59 -13.02 -44.76
N ASN A 515 25.40 -13.97 -43.84
CA ASN A 515 25.05 -15.36 -44.19
C ASN A 515 25.12 -16.37 -43.02
N ALA A 516 24.09 -17.23 -43.02
CA ALA A 516 24.14 -18.69 -43.00
C ALA A 516 24.41 -19.52 -41.71
N LYS A 517 23.44 -20.43 -41.49
CA LYS A 517 23.52 -21.83 -41.01
C LYS A 517 23.82 -22.01 -39.51
N LYS A 518 23.18 -22.93 -38.77
CA LYS A 518 22.81 -24.32 -39.12
C LYS A 518 21.86 -24.89 -38.05
N GLU A 519 20.92 -25.71 -38.49
CA GLU A 519 20.19 -26.67 -37.66
C GLU A 519 21.14 -27.68 -37.01
N VAL A 520 20.87 -28.03 -35.74
CA VAL A 520 21.13 -29.35 -35.17
C VAL A 520 19.98 -29.70 -34.22
N GLU A 521 19.26 -30.75 -34.59
CA GLU A 521 18.32 -31.49 -33.75
C GLU A 521 19.03 -32.08 -32.52
N ALA A 522 18.40 -32.00 -31.36
CA ALA A 522 18.66 -32.91 -30.26
C ALA A 522 17.36 -33.19 -29.51
N GLN A 523 16.90 -34.42 -29.64
CA GLN A 523 15.77 -35.03 -28.95
C GLN A 523 15.94 -34.95 -27.42
N PRO A 524 14.86 -34.72 -26.63
CA PRO A 524 14.88 -35.04 -25.22
C PRO A 524 14.48 -36.50 -25.04
N SER A 525 15.43 -37.31 -24.59
CA SER A 525 15.22 -38.68 -24.16
C SER A 525 14.39 -38.71 -22.88
N ASN A 526 13.24 -39.38 -22.96
CA ASN A 526 12.53 -39.93 -21.84
C ASN A 526 13.38 -41.01 -21.17
N ASN A 527 13.67 -40.88 -19.88
CA ASN A 527 13.45 -41.92 -18.87
C ASN A 527 13.94 -41.47 -17.49
N SER A 528 13.20 -41.91 -16.47
CA SER A 528 13.56 -41.96 -15.04
C SER A 528 13.21 -40.74 -14.18
N LEU A 529 11.91 -40.46 -14.05
CA LEU A 529 11.30 -39.83 -12.87
C LEU A 529 10.13 -40.69 -12.37
N SER A 530 10.39 -41.97 -12.11
CA SER A 530 9.41 -42.93 -11.58
C SER A 530 9.94 -43.80 -10.44
N GLN A 531 10.99 -43.35 -9.73
CA GLN A 531 11.49 -44.03 -8.53
C GLN A 531 11.94 -43.00 -7.47
N LEU A 532 10.97 -42.43 -6.76
CA LEU A 532 11.13 -41.86 -5.41
C LEU A 532 9.76 -41.56 -4.76
N ALA A 533 8.78 -42.42 -5.03
CA ALA A 533 7.42 -42.34 -4.48
C ALA A 533 7.02 -43.62 -3.72
N SER A 534 7.98 -44.33 -3.15
CA SER A 534 7.75 -45.60 -2.46
C SER A 534 8.72 -45.75 -1.30
N SER A 535 8.53 -44.99 -0.21
CA SER A 535 9.10 -45.24 1.13
C SER A 535 8.50 -44.35 2.22
N ILE A 536 7.16 -44.19 2.27
CA ILE A 536 6.48 -43.70 3.48
C ILE A 536 5.23 -44.54 3.70
N LEU A 537 5.45 -45.74 4.22
CA LEU A 537 4.47 -46.55 4.95
C LEU A 537 5.29 -47.53 5.78
N SER A 538 4.94 -47.63 7.07
CA SER A 538 5.56 -48.49 8.11
C SER A 538 6.59 -47.79 9.00
N THR A 539 6.10 -47.04 9.99
CA THR A 539 6.60 -47.12 11.38
C THR A 539 5.57 -46.47 12.30
N GLU A 540 4.50 -47.21 12.59
CA GLU A 540 3.88 -47.16 13.91
C GLU A 540 4.87 -47.73 14.93
N GLU A 541 4.77 -47.28 16.19
CA GLU A 541 5.61 -47.61 17.35
C GLU A 541 6.89 -46.81 17.52
N LEU A 542 6.74 -45.60 18.10
CA LEU A 542 7.38 -45.18 19.36
C LEU A 542 7.19 -43.67 19.59
N LEU A 543 5.99 -43.29 20.04
CA LEU A 543 5.73 -42.00 20.70
C LEU A 543 4.73 -42.23 21.85
N SER A 544 5.12 -43.01 22.85
CA SER A 544 4.52 -42.91 24.18
C SER A 544 5.31 -41.88 24.98
N ASN A 545 4.62 -40.78 25.33
CA ASN A 545 4.96 -39.72 26.30
C ASN A 545 4.97 -38.30 25.71
N VAL A 546 3.84 -37.88 25.16
CA VAL A 546 3.42 -36.47 25.21
C VAL A 546 2.01 -36.46 25.77
N VAL A 547 1.82 -35.74 26.88
CA VAL A 547 0.54 -35.58 27.58
C VAL A 547 -0.46 -34.94 26.60
N PHE A 548 -1.44 -35.72 26.15
CA PHE A 548 -2.57 -35.22 25.37
C PHE A 548 -3.38 -34.25 26.25
N GLY A 549 -3.43 -32.98 25.85
CA GLY A 549 -4.39 -32.03 26.41
C GLY A 549 -5.79 -32.44 26.00
N ASN A 550 -6.72 -32.47 26.95
CA ASN A 550 -8.12 -32.83 26.72
C ASN A 550 -8.75 -31.94 25.63
N ASN A 551 -9.16 -32.53 24.52
CA ASN A 551 -9.96 -31.88 23.48
C ASN A 551 -11.41 -31.73 23.98
N TRP A 552 -11.93 -30.50 24.01
CA TRP A 552 -13.33 -30.26 24.38
C TRP A 552 -14.17 -30.08 23.12
N GLY A 553 -15.11 -31.00 22.89
CA GLY A 553 -16.16 -30.83 21.89
C GLY A 553 -17.28 -29.96 22.45
N LEU A 554 -17.54 -28.81 21.83
CA LEU A 554 -18.69 -27.98 22.16
C LEU A 554 -19.95 -28.63 21.58
N ALA A 555 -21.05 -28.67 22.34
CA ALA A 555 -22.36 -28.96 21.79
C ALA A 555 -23.02 -27.67 21.30
N GLN A 556 -23.86 -27.77 20.27
CA GLN A 556 -24.57 -26.61 19.72
C GLN A 556 -25.56 -26.04 20.75
N GLY A 557 -25.53 -24.73 20.97
CA GLY A 557 -26.30 -24.01 21.99
C GLY A 557 -25.71 -24.11 23.41
N GLN A 558 -24.56 -24.78 23.59
CA GLN A 558 -23.90 -24.89 24.89
C GLN A 558 -22.84 -23.80 25.05
N MET A 559 -22.94 -23.06 26.15
CA MET A 559 -21.93 -22.08 26.57
C MET A 559 -21.02 -22.69 27.63
N LEU A 560 -19.71 -22.55 27.46
CA LEU A 560 -18.69 -22.89 28.44
C LEU A 560 -18.02 -21.61 28.95
N SER A 561 -17.77 -21.53 30.25
CA SER A 561 -17.09 -20.41 30.91
C SER A 561 -15.73 -20.86 31.43
N GLU A 562 -14.67 -20.18 31.02
CA GLU A 562 -13.29 -20.60 31.25
C GLU A 562 -12.38 -19.41 31.58
N SER A 563 -11.17 -19.71 32.08
CA SER A 563 -10.18 -18.69 32.45
C SER A 563 -8.80 -19.00 31.89
N ILE A 564 -8.06 -17.96 31.48
CA ILE A 564 -6.69 -18.08 30.96
C ILE A 564 -5.78 -17.13 31.73
N ARG A 565 -4.69 -17.67 32.28
CA ARG A 565 -3.67 -16.85 32.95
C ARG A 565 -2.87 -16.03 31.93
N SER A 566 -2.34 -14.88 32.35
CA SER A 566 -1.47 -14.06 31.52
C SER A 566 -0.28 -14.86 30.97
N ASN A 567 0.01 -14.71 29.68
CA ASN A 567 1.04 -15.42 28.93
C ASN A 567 0.84 -16.95 28.86
N SER A 568 -0.41 -17.40 28.87
CA SER A 568 -0.79 -18.81 28.68
C SER A 568 -1.86 -18.97 27.60
N THR A 569 -2.14 -20.22 27.23
CA THR A 569 -3.13 -20.61 26.23
C THR A 569 -4.19 -21.51 26.86
N SER A 570 -5.43 -21.42 26.39
CA SER A 570 -6.52 -22.32 26.76
C SER A 570 -6.31 -23.73 26.21
N SER A 571 -7.20 -24.64 26.62
CA SER A 571 -7.48 -25.87 25.88
C SER A 571 -8.03 -25.57 24.48
N LEU A 572 -8.05 -26.61 23.65
CA LEU A 572 -8.58 -26.56 22.30
C LEU A 572 -10.09 -26.85 22.30
N TYR A 573 -10.87 -25.98 21.67
CA TYR A 573 -12.33 -26.09 21.56
C TYR A 573 -12.74 -26.42 20.13
N ASN A 574 -13.62 -27.41 19.98
CA ASN A 574 -14.12 -27.87 18.69
C ASN A 574 -15.60 -27.54 18.52
N ALA A 575 -15.97 -26.86 17.43
CA ALA A 575 -17.35 -26.54 17.06
C ALA A 575 -17.57 -26.82 15.57
N GLY A 576 -18.06 -28.02 15.25
CA GLY A 576 -18.21 -28.47 13.86
C GLY A 576 -16.88 -28.48 13.12
N SER A 577 -16.73 -27.60 12.12
CA SER A 577 -15.48 -27.44 11.35
C SER A 577 -14.53 -26.36 11.88
N LEU A 578 -14.82 -25.78 13.05
CA LEU A 578 -13.96 -24.81 13.72
C LEU A 578 -13.22 -25.47 14.88
N GLU A 579 -11.91 -25.21 14.92
CA GLU A 579 -11.02 -25.56 16.02
C GLU A 579 -10.39 -24.26 16.53
N VAL A 580 -10.56 -23.96 17.82
CA VAL A 580 -10.21 -22.66 18.40
C VAL A 580 -9.41 -22.84 19.68
N GLN A 581 -8.29 -22.12 19.79
CA GLN A 581 -7.50 -21.96 21.01
C GLN A 581 -7.30 -20.47 21.29
N ILE A 582 -7.43 -20.07 22.55
CA ILE A 582 -7.33 -18.66 22.96
C ILE A 582 -6.04 -18.48 23.74
N GLY A 583 -5.23 -17.50 23.36
CA GLY A 583 -4.03 -17.09 24.09
C GLY A 583 -4.21 -15.69 24.68
N TYR A 584 -3.77 -15.49 25.91
CA TYR A 584 -3.86 -14.18 26.58
C TYR A 584 -2.47 -13.65 26.93
N SER A 585 -2.14 -12.42 26.52
CA SER A 585 -0.91 -11.73 26.90
C SER A 585 -1.22 -10.29 27.33
N ILE A 586 -0.54 -9.82 28.38
CA ILE A 586 -0.65 -8.43 28.85
C ILE A 586 0.50 -7.66 28.21
N GLY A 587 0.19 -6.77 27.26
CA GLY A 587 1.18 -5.84 26.73
C GLY A 587 1.59 -4.82 27.80
N THR A 588 2.89 -4.57 27.97
CA THR A 588 3.37 -3.40 28.70
C THR A 588 3.04 -2.15 27.87
N SER A 589 1.88 -1.54 28.13
CA SER A 589 1.54 -0.23 27.59
C SER A 589 2.44 0.83 28.23
N LEU A 590 3.05 1.69 27.41
CA LEU A 590 4.02 2.73 27.79
C LEU A 590 3.38 3.97 28.46
N ILE A 591 2.07 3.97 28.74
CA ILE A 591 1.36 5.20 29.16
C ILE A 591 0.73 5.11 30.55
N THR A 592 0.51 3.92 31.13
CA THR A 592 0.02 3.77 32.51
C THR A 592 0.41 2.40 33.08
N PRO A 593 1.19 2.33 34.17
CA PRO A 593 1.54 1.07 34.80
C PRO A 593 0.46 0.64 35.81
N GLU A 594 -0.77 0.35 35.37
CA GLU A 594 -1.76 -0.28 36.26
C GLU A 594 -2.58 -1.40 35.60
N ARG A 595 -2.45 -2.58 36.20
CA ARG A 595 -3.49 -3.57 36.51
C ARG A 595 -4.25 -4.21 35.33
N GLY A 596 -3.53 -4.73 34.34
CA GLY A 596 -4.06 -5.84 33.54
C GLY A 596 -4.37 -7.04 34.44
N SER A 597 -5.58 -7.61 34.34
CA SER A 597 -5.96 -8.79 35.12
C SER A 597 -4.96 -9.93 34.86
N LYS A 598 -4.48 -10.61 35.90
CA LYS A 598 -3.61 -11.80 35.76
C LYS A 598 -4.31 -12.96 35.06
N GLU A 599 -5.62 -12.85 34.89
CA GLU A 599 -6.50 -13.89 34.37
C GLU A 599 -7.58 -13.26 33.48
N LEU A 600 -7.73 -13.78 32.28
CA LEU A 600 -8.79 -13.45 31.33
C LEU A 600 -9.92 -14.45 31.48
N LEU A 601 -11.10 -13.97 31.88
CA LEU A 601 -12.33 -14.77 31.89
C LEU A 601 -13.03 -14.63 30.54
N PHE A 602 -13.52 -15.73 30.00
CA PHE A 602 -14.28 -15.72 28.75
C PHE A 602 -15.34 -16.81 28.73
N ASN A 603 -16.40 -16.55 27.96
CA ASN A 603 -17.37 -17.55 27.58
C ASN A 603 -17.14 -17.95 26.12
N ILE A 604 -17.26 -19.23 25.80
CA ILE A 604 -17.20 -19.75 24.45
C ILE A 604 -18.43 -20.60 24.16
N GLU A 605 -19.05 -20.38 23.01
CA GLU A 605 -20.31 -21.01 22.66
C GLU A 605 -20.39 -21.30 21.17
N TRP A 606 -20.86 -22.49 20.82
CA TRP A 606 -21.25 -22.81 19.46
C TRP A 606 -22.72 -22.48 19.27
N LEU A 607 -23.03 -21.44 18.48
CA LEU A 607 -24.40 -20.96 18.29
C LEU A 607 -25.28 -21.95 17.51
N THR A 608 -26.58 -21.91 17.81
CA THR A 608 -27.57 -22.65 17.04
C THR A 608 -27.68 -22.12 15.61
N THR A 609 -28.16 -22.96 14.68
CA THR A 609 -28.30 -22.59 13.27
C THR A 609 -29.20 -21.36 13.12
N ASP A 610 -30.31 -21.33 13.86
CA ASP A 610 -31.27 -20.22 13.86
C ASP A 610 -30.67 -18.92 14.42
N GLU A 611 -29.89 -19.00 15.50
CA GLU A 611 -29.16 -17.83 16.04
C GLU A 611 -28.12 -17.31 15.06
N GLY A 612 -27.40 -18.22 14.39
CA GLY A 612 -26.41 -17.86 13.40
C GLY A 612 -27.03 -17.17 12.17
N GLU A 613 -28.20 -17.61 11.71
CA GLU A 613 -28.94 -16.97 10.61
C GLU A 613 -29.45 -15.59 11.01
N ARG A 614 -29.99 -15.43 12.23
CA ARG A 614 -30.41 -14.13 12.75
C ARG A 614 -29.24 -13.15 12.84
N LEU A 615 -28.07 -13.59 13.32
CA LEU A 615 -26.86 -12.76 13.39
C LEU A 615 -26.37 -12.32 12.01
N ARG A 616 -26.41 -13.21 11.00
CA ARG A 616 -26.02 -12.84 9.63
C ARG A 616 -26.97 -11.82 8.99
N GLY A 617 -28.22 -11.76 9.43
CA GLY A 617 -29.18 -10.74 9.02
C GLY A 617 -28.95 -9.36 9.64
N GLN A 618 -28.14 -9.26 10.70
CA GLN A 618 -27.85 -8.00 11.38
C GLN A 618 -26.60 -7.33 10.80
N GLN A 619 -26.78 -6.20 10.12
CA GLN A 619 -25.69 -5.46 9.48
C GLN A 619 -24.67 -4.84 10.44
N ALA A 620 -25.00 -4.76 11.74
CA ALA A 620 -24.18 -4.11 12.76
C ALA A 620 -23.13 -5.03 13.42
N VAL A 621 -23.20 -6.36 13.21
CA VAL A 621 -22.31 -7.33 13.88
C VAL A 621 -21.21 -7.80 12.92
N SER A 622 -19.96 -7.62 13.32
CA SER A 622 -18.81 -8.09 12.54
C SER A 622 -18.55 -9.58 12.81
N ILE A 623 -18.81 -10.43 11.82
CA ILE A 623 -18.51 -11.87 11.87
C ILE A 623 -17.23 -12.16 11.08
N ILE A 624 -16.25 -12.76 11.74
CA ILE A 624 -14.98 -13.17 11.13
C ILE A 624 -15.20 -14.48 10.38
N ASP A 625 -15.04 -14.46 9.05
CA ASP A 625 -15.05 -15.69 8.26
C ASP A 625 -13.69 -16.38 8.34
N ALA A 626 -13.61 -17.44 9.12
CA ALA A 626 -12.42 -18.26 9.31
C ALA A 626 -11.92 -18.88 8.00
N GLU A 627 -12.80 -19.18 7.04
CA GLU A 627 -12.41 -19.72 5.74
C GLU A 627 -11.74 -18.66 4.85
N SER A 628 -11.89 -17.37 5.21
CA SER A 628 -11.24 -16.24 4.53
C SER A 628 -9.91 -15.82 5.18
N LEU A 629 -9.54 -16.40 6.32
CA LEU A 629 -8.31 -16.07 7.03
C LEU A 629 -7.09 -16.66 6.32
N GLU A 630 -6.31 -15.79 5.69
CA GLU A 630 -5.05 -16.14 5.02
C GLU A 630 -3.83 -16.03 6.00
N GLY A 631 -4.06 -15.75 7.29
CA GLY A 631 -3.02 -15.59 8.32
C GLY A 631 -3.50 -14.82 9.55
N GLU A 632 -2.57 -14.29 10.34
CA GLU A 632 -2.87 -13.49 11.53
C GLU A 632 -3.60 -12.17 11.16
N THR A 633 -4.69 -11.88 11.87
CA THR A 633 -5.52 -10.67 11.70
C THR A 633 -5.77 -9.98 13.05
N PHE A 634 -5.96 -8.67 13.02
CA PHE A 634 -6.31 -7.87 14.20
C PHE A 634 -7.78 -7.48 14.15
N HIS A 635 -8.49 -7.72 15.24
CA HIS A 635 -9.90 -7.36 15.38
C HIS A 635 -10.09 -6.57 16.68
N PRO A 636 -10.60 -5.31 16.61
CA PRO A 636 -11.05 -4.62 17.80
C PRO A 636 -12.30 -5.33 18.34
N LEU A 637 -12.38 -5.48 19.66
CA LEU A 637 -13.60 -5.97 20.30
C LEU A 637 -14.67 -4.88 20.26
N ASP A 638 -15.92 -5.29 20.05
CA ASP A 638 -17.08 -4.40 20.10
C ASP A 638 -17.44 -4.01 21.55
N ASP A 639 -18.41 -3.12 21.71
CA ASP A 639 -18.89 -2.69 23.05
C ASP A 639 -19.41 -3.85 23.90
N LEU A 640 -19.76 -4.99 23.27
CA LEU A 640 -20.22 -6.20 23.93
C LEU A 640 -19.07 -7.13 24.33
N ASN A 641 -17.82 -6.76 24.05
CA ASN A 641 -16.62 -7.59 24.22
C ASN A 641 -16.77 -8.97 23.58
N CYS A 642 -17.48 -9.04 22.45
CA CYS A 642 -17.80 -10.27 21.75
C CYS A 642 -16.96 -10.42 20.48
N LEU A 643 -16.64 -11.68 20.17
CA LEU A 643 -16.00 -12.08 18.93
C LEU A 643 -16.84 -13.19 18.29
N TYR A 644 -17.24 -12.99 17.05
CA TYR A 644 -17.97 -13.98 16.27
C TYR A 644 -17.08 -14.54 15.17
N ILE A 645 -16.87 -15.84 15.17
CA ILE A 645 -16.05 -16.55 14.17
C ILE A 645 -16.95 -17.56 13.46
N ALA A 646 -16.97 -17.53 12.13
CA ALA A 646 -17.76 -18.42 11.32
C ALA A 646 -16.90 -19.24 10.36
N ALA A 647 -17.24 -20.51 10.18
CA ALA A 647 -16.82 -21.31 9.03
C ALA A 647 -18.05 -22.02 8.48
N ARG A 648 -18.33 -21.87 7.18
CA ARG A 648 -19.55 -22.39 6.56
C ARG A 648 -20.80 -21.92 7.30
N LYS A 649 -21.63 -22.87 7.79
CA LYS A 649 -22.84 -22.62 8.57
C LYS A 649 -22.61 -22.54 10.08
N TYR A 650 -21.41 -22.85 10.55
CA TYR A 650 -21.10 -22.88 11.99
C TYR A 650 -20.62 -21.50 12.44
N ILE A 651 -21.16 -21.01 13.55
CA ILE A 651 -20.74 -19.75 14.17
C ILE A 651 -20.40 -20.02 15.63
N LEU A 652 -19.23 -19.57 16.03
CA LEU A 652 -18.72 -19.62 17.38
C LEU A 652 -18.68 -18.21 17.94
N ARG A 653 -19.23 -18.03 19.14
CA ARG A 653 -19.24 -16.79 19.90
C ARG A 653 -18.24 -16.90 21.05
N ILE A 654 -17.35 -15.92 21.18
CA ILE A 654 -16.46 -15.76 22.33
C ILE A 654 -16.81 -14.43 22.98
N THR A 655 -17.11 -14.44 24.28
CA THR A 655 -17.43 -13.23 25.04
C THR A 655 -16.39 -13.05 26.13
N PHE A 656 -15.62 -11.97 26.08
CA PHE A 656 -14.60 -11.67 27.07
C PHE A 656 -15.22 -10.93 28.27
N LEU A 657 -15.09 -11.54 29.45
CA LEU A 657 -15.65 -11.02 30.69
C LEU A 657 -14.57 -10.15 31.37
N HIS A 658 -14.51 -8.86 31.06
CA HIS A 658 -13.63 -7.96 31.79
C HIS A 658 -14.14 -7.71 33.22
N PRO A 659 -13.27 -7.67 34.24
CA PRO A 659 -13.60 -7.03 35.51
C PRO A 659 -13.82 -5.55 35.23
N ARG A 660 -15.02 -5.05 35.57
CA ARG A 660 -15.48 -3.66 35.40
C ARG A 660 -14.33 -2.65 35.46
N ILE A 661 -14.06 -1.96 34.35
CA ILE A 661 -13.46 -0.63 34.42
C ILE A 661 -14.57 0.25 35.03
N PRO A 662 -14.39 0.85 36.22
CA PRO A 662 -15.37 1.80 36.72
C PRO A 662 -15.54 2.88 35.66
N GLN A 663 -16.78 3.07 35.21
CA GLN A 663 -17.11 4.28 34.46
C GLN A 663 -16.66 5.46 35.33
N LEU A 664 -15.76 6.29 34.79
CA LEU A 664 -15.53 7.61 35.33
C LEU A 664 -16.90 8.27 35.45
N SER A 665 -17.31 8.56 36.69
CA SER A 665 -18.44 9.44 36.94
C SER A 665 -18.18 10.74 36.17
N LYS A 666 -19.18 11.18 35.42
CA LYS A 666 -19.26 12.58 35.01
C LYS A 666 -19.48 13.38 36.28
N ASP A 667 -18.41 13.89 36.86
CA ASP A 667 -18.37 15.10 37.69
C ASP A 667 -17.04 15.81 37.43
#